data_AF-U4UAR7-F1
#
_entry.id   AF-U4UAR7-F1
#
_cell.length_a   1.000
_cell.length_b   1.000
_cell.length_c   1.000
_cell.angle_alpha   90.00
_cell.angle_beta   90.00
_cell.angle_gamma   90.00
#
_symmetry.space_group_name_H-M   'P 1'
#
loop_
_entity.id
_entity.type
_entity.pdbx_description
1 polymer ?
#
loop_
_entity_poly.entity_id
_entity_poly.type
_entity_poly.pdbx_seq_one_letter_code
_entity_poly.pdbx_strand_id
1 'polypeptide(L)'
;MNSHCFQLQLIALLVLVALVSLVRNETTERPAISDEALEKTLSDKRYLQRQLKCAVGEAPCDPVGRRLKSLAPLVLRGSCPQCTEQEKKQIKKVLAYVQVNFPKEWNKMLQTYAGKMTSFIERELRDFEDPDTTPHLDRKRTVRSIFCTQLAKGIFIALIVAILVPTLTYFFVISRNVPDNDEDAEQYYCLILEEFRIPCGNLNISQNECEIANCCFNETTRKCHHYLPSKYYYRLKSDGTYRASQSSSPVGSVMVQNLQLTIQNKSATTLSLTIHESSETIEPINVESTNFTITQSDTKMVLEVADPDGDTIFSTSKGALIASENYWEWSFQFSNGTLFGLDRNSIELEPSEALTKLFRNSESFGVTAKQHCVKDDSHWSALIVTLECHVIAGRNPKGDSMILSELLAAYAANDVSDFDTDCFHENLFLALQNSSKLKQDVEEVQDYINESIKGGRKFLLSLPPHILNDAGNELYQTAQKLDVLYKYQSGLIYNGTYLGQKVVFPDFSNETIRQYNEVLINWLETVLKVDSFSGFVMNDNWPQDESYENVEKGDFPYYSSYTLPWTVQGTDKVLHLKKHNSYGEFQNSSLHAYLKSWSSEEPLIASSTKQYGNTEPVISDHLDTTWDNFRIYLNKILFSSITGNRLVGLPICGDTASYNKTLHEALCIRWYIAAATMPYFRVSSGDVFRDPANLNSQFAANIVRAAMERRKLLQDYYYTLLQNPAPLVRPMYYDYFKNNVTFSMEGQYTIGSELIVAHPLSVGKNKLQVFLPKEKAVWYEFWGGTMFAPQEDSEYFDIDALESDWTMLVAQGNIIPLTKSTTVELIIALNCTSKENCQANGSLLKDKNLLKFSATKTEVTVDGLPADCDYTLRYRLLDNRTEQQRLYQYQQFRLECNIPAPLGQRLNLPQAAALVPDFEATEFSAKANLVVGLAFMLLGGFMMVPTNSRLVLPTDMVKEVCAEIKQLDDLNRSNGAIVANESGLAVNSNPLYPTLRIGVTALKRNVRCLIAYHHNRLRILRTMRWEFGSVLPADIKVNMSSEEVEWFCQYSRNLAKYMRSIGEDGLNLGLDLRPPKSLYIEVRCLVDYGKFELSDGTVLLLKKDSRHYLPRTECEELITKGIFQHIL
;
A
#
# COMPACT_ATOMS: atom_id res chain seq x y z
N MET A 1 -47.15 -35.21 42.70
CA MET A 1 -46.66 -34.73 41.39
C MET A 1 -46.91 -35.69 40.21
N ASN A 2 -47.28 -36.97 40.39
CA ASN A 2 -47.33 -37.93 39.27
C ASN A 2 -48.70 -38.13 38.57
N SER A 3 -49.82 -37.61 39.11
CA SER A 3 -51.14 -37.79 38.47
C SER A 3 -51.44 -36.74 37.38
N HIS A 4 -50.96 -35.50 37.56
CA HIS A 4 -51.15 -34.42 36.59
C HIS A 4 -50.20 -34.53 35.39
N CYS A 5 -49.02 -35.14 35.56
CA CYS A 5 -48.07 -35.37 34.47
C CYS A 5 -48.61 -36.43 33.48
N PHE A 6 -49.31 -37.45 33.97
CA PHE A 6 -49.88 -38.50 33.13
C PHE A 6 -51.09 -38.01 32.32
N GLN A 7 -51.94 -37.14 32.89
CA GLN A 7 -53.05 -36.54 32.14
C GLN A 7 -52.56 -35.53 31.08
N LEU A 8 -51.50 -34.76 31.37
CA LEU A 8 -50.88 -33.85 30.39
C LEU A 8 -50.16 -34.61 29.27
N GLN A 9 -49.52 -35.74 29.56
CA GLN A 9 -48.94 -36.60 28.53
C GLN A 9 -50.02 -37.29 27.67
N LEU A 10 -51.14 -37.72 28.26
CA LEU A 10 -52.25 -38.31 27.50
C LEU A 10 -52.93 -37.29 26.58
N ILE A 11 -53.11 -36.05 27.04
CA ILE A 11 -53.67 -34.96 26.24
C ILE A 11 -52.70 -34.52 25.14
N ALA A 12 -51.40 -34.42 25.45
CA ALA A 12 -50.38 -34.16 24.45
C ALA A 12 -50.29 -35.28 23.40
N LEU A 13 -50.43 -36.55 23.80
CA LEU A 13 -50.44 -37.70 22.88
C LEU A 13 -51.72 -37.72 22.03
N LEU A 14 -52.89 -37.39 22.58
CA LEU A 14 -54.14 -37.29 21.83
C LEU A 14 -54.13 -36.12 20.84
N VAL A 15 -53.51 -35.00 21.20
CA VAL A 15 -53.29 -33.85 20.29
C VAL A 15 -52.25 -34.20 19.22
N LEU A 16 -51.19 -34.95 19.56
CA LEU A 16 -50.22 -35.45 18.58
C LEU A 16 -50.87 -36.45 17.61
N VAL A 17 -51.70 -37.36 18.10
CA VAL A 17 -52.42 -38.35 17.27
C VAL A 17 -53.50 -37.68 16.41
N ALA A 18 -54.15 -36.62 16.89
CA ALA A 18 -55.07 -35.79 16.10
C ALA A 18 -54.34 -34.98 15.01
N LEU A 19 -53.13 -34.48 15.30
CA LEU A 19 -52.29 -33.77 14.34
C LEU A 19 -51.65 -34.73 13.31
N VAL A 20 -51.27 -35.94 13.72
CA VAL A 20 -50.74 -36.98 12.82
C VAL A 20 -51.85 -37.59 11.94
N SER A 21 -53.10 -37.66 12.42
CA SER A 21 -54.24 -38.11 11.60
C SER A 21 -54.74 -37.06 10.60
N LEU A 22 -54.42 -35.78 10.80
CA LEU A 22 -54.62 -34.70 9.81
C LEU A 22 -53.47 -34.58 8.79
N VAL A 23 -52.32 -35.23 9.05
CA VAL A 23 -51.19 -35.33 8.13
C VAL A 23 -51.00 -36.79 7.72
N ARG A 24 -52.02 -37.36 7.09
CA ARG A 24 -51.86 -38.56 6.26
C ARG A 24 -51.67 -38.10 4.83
N ASN A 25 -50.44 -37.76 4.48
CA ASN A 25 -50.05 -37.66 3.07
C ASN A 25 -49.65 -39.07 2.64
N GLU A 26 -50.36 -39.66 1.69
CA GLU A 26 -49.95 -40.91 1.05
C GLU A 26 -48.53 -40.71 0.47
N THR A 27 -47.54 -41.37 1.06
CA THR A 27 -46.28 -41.64 0.39
C THR A 27 -46.57 -42.64 -0.73
N THR A 28 -46.91 -42.13 -1.90
CA THR A 28 -46.84 -42.90 -3.14
C THR A 28 -45.36 -43.08 -3.48
N GLU A 29 -44.83 -44.28 -3.25
CA GLU A 29 -43.60 -44.72 -3.91
C GLU A 29 -43.74 -44.49 -5.41
N ARG A 30 -42.74 -43.82 -6.00
CA ARG A 30 -42.74 -43.40 -7.40
C ARG A 30 -42.49 -44.62 -8.30
N PRO A 31 -43.35 -44.96 -9.26
CA PRO A 31 -42.98 -45.92 -10.30
C PRO A 31 -41.98 -45.25 -11.26
N ALA A 32 -40.81 -45.86 -11.42
CA ALA A 32 -39.81 -45.42 -12.39
C ALA A 32 -40.35 -45.56 -13.82
N ILE A 33 -40.24 -44.51 -14.64
CA ILE A 33 -40.63 -44.55 -16.06
C ILE A 33 -39.47 -45.18 -16.84
N SER A 34 -39.72 -46.32 -17.49
CA SER A 34 -38.73 -46.95 -18.35
C SER A 34 -38.50 -46.12 -19.62
N ASP A 35 -37.27 -46.15 -20.16
CA ASP A 35 -36.91 -45.40 -21.37
C ASP A 35 -37.80 -45.76 -22.58
N GLU A 36 -38.32 -46.98 -22.61
CA GLU A 36 -39.21 -47.49 -23.66
C GLU A 36 -40.62 -46.88 -23.58
N ALA A 37 -41.13 -46.65 -22.36
CA ALA A 37 -42.40 -45.94 -22.14
C ALA A 37 -42.26 -44.44 -22.46
N LEU A 38 -41.08 -43.86 -22.23
CA LEU A 38 -40.77 -42.47 -22.57
C LEU A 38 -40.75 -42.25 -24.09
N GLU A 39 -40.09 -43.14 -24.85
CA GLU A 39 -40.07 -43.07 -26.32
C GLU A 39 -41.46 -43.23 -26.94
N LYS A 40 -42.27 -44.16 -26.42
CA LYS A 40 -43.67 -44.32 -26.86
C LYS A 40 -44.49 -43.05 -26.64
N THR A 41 -44.26 -42.34 -25.54
CA THR A 41 -44.95 -41.08 -25.22
C THR A 41 -44.45 -39.92 -26.09
N LEU A 42 -43.15 -39.88 -26.41
CA LEU A 42 -42.57 -38.88 -27.30
C LEU A 42 -43.04 -39.01 -28.75
N SER A 43 -43.41 -40.23 -29.16
CA SER A 43 -43.98 -40.49 -30.49
C SER A 43 -45.44 -39.99 -30.66
N ASP A 44 -46.20 -39.78 -29.58
CA ASP A 44 -47.57 -39.24 -29.65
C ASP A 44 -47.58 -37.71 -29.66
N LYS A 45 -47.53 -37.15 -30.87
CA LYS A 45 -47.53 -35.70 -31.10
C LYS A 45 -48.78 -34.99 -30.56
N ARG A 46 -49.94 -35.65 -30.54
CA ARG A 46 -51.21 -35.05 -30.10
C ARG A 46 -51.27 -34.94 -28.57
N TYR A 47 -50.72 -35.93 -27.88
CA TYR A 47 -50.59 -35.91 -26.44
C TYR A 47 -49.62 -34.80 -26.00
N LEU A 48 -48.41 -34.76 -26.57
CA LEU A 48 -47.40 -33.74 -26.25
C LEU A 48 -47.89 -32.31 -26.49
N GLN A 49 -48.56 -32.05 -27.61
CA GLN A 49 -49.06 -30.70 -27.92
C GLN A 49 -50.13 -30.22 -26.92
N ARG A 50 -50.91 -31.14 -26.34
CA ARG A 50 -51.86 -30.83 -25.26
C ARG A 50 -51.14 -30.45 -23.98
N GLN A 51 -50.09 -31.18 -23.61
CA GLN A 51 -49.29 -30.90 -22.42
C GLN A 51 -48.53 -29.58 -22.52
N LEU A 52 -47.97 -29.27 -23.70
CA LEU A 52 -47.26 -28.01 -23.94
C LEU A 52 -48.21 -26.80 -23.91
N LYS A 53 -49.41 -26.90 -24.49
CA LYS A 53 -50.43 -25.84 -24.39
C LYS A 53 -50.88 -25.62 -22.95
N CYS A 54 -51.00 -26.69 -22.15
CA CYS A 54 -51.26 -26.57 -20.72
C CYS A 54 -50.12 -25.82 -19.99
N ALA A 55 -48.86 -26.17 -20.26
CA ALA A 55 -47.70 -25.56 -19.63
C ALA A 55 -47.65 -24.04 -19.88
N VAL A 56 -47.96 -23.60 -21.10
CA VAL A 56 -48.03 -22.17 -21.46
C VAL A 56 -49.33 -21.50 -20.99
N GLY A 57 -50.34 -22.27 -20.54
CA GLY A 57 -51.60 -21.76 -19.99
C GLY A 57 -52.73 -21.58 -21.00
N GLU A 58 -52.61 -22.15 -22.19
CA GLU A 58 -53.58 -22.04 -23.29
C GLU A 58 -54.63 -23.16 -23.29
N ALA A 59 -54.46 -24.19 -22.45
CA ALA A 59 -55.39 -25.31 -22.31
C ALA A 59 -55.47 -25.79 -20.84
N PRO A 60 -56.58 -26.42 -20.42
CA PRO A 60 -56.68 -27.03 -19.10
C PRO A 60 -55.67 -28.17 -18.95
N CYS A 61 -55.06 -28.24 -17.78
CA CYS A 61 -53.99 -29.19 -17.49
C CYS A 61 -54.53 -30.46 -16.86
N ASP A 62 -54.09 -31.61 -17.36
CA ASP A 62 -54.22 -32.89 -16.64
C ASP A 62 -53.15 -32.98 -15.53
N PRO A 63 -53.13 -34.05 -14.71
CA PRO A 63 -52.14 -34.19 -13.63
C PRO A 63 -50.67 -34.12 -14.12
N VAL A 64 -50.38 -34.63 -15.31
CA VAL A 64 -49.02 -34.64 -15.89
C VAL A 64 -48.64 -33.23 -16.37
N GLY A 65 -49.53 -32.54 -17.08
CA GLY A 65 -49.34 -31.17 -17.53
C GLY A 65 -49.22 -30.17 -16.38
N ARG A 66 -49.96 -30.36 -15.27
CA ARG A 66 -49.81 -29.53 -14.06
C ARG A 66 -48.42 -29.64 -13.46
N ARG A 67 -47.86 -30.84 -13.44
CA ARG A 67 -46.51 -31.11 -12.94
C ARG A 67 -45.43 -30.54 -13.88
N LEU A 68 -45.63 -30.65 -15.19
CA LEU A 68 -44.75 -30.03 -16.18
C LEU A 68 -44.74 -28.50 -16.02
N LYS A 69 -45.91 -27.89 -15.81
CA LYS A 69 -46.06 -26.44 -15.61
C LYS A 69 -45.36 -25.92 -14.36
N SER A 70 -45.31 -26.71 -13.28
CA SER A 70 -44.64 -26.31 -12.04
C SER A 70 -43.12 -26.47 -12.09
N LEU A 71 -42.62 -27.47 -12.83
CA LEU A 71 -41.18 -27.76 -12.95
C LEU A 71 -40.49 -27.01 -14.10
N ALA A 72 -41.23 -26.61 -15.14
CA ALA A 72 -40.69 -25.92 -16.31
C ALA A 72 -39.78 -24.71 -15.98
N PRO A 73 -40.09 -23.82 -15.02
CA PRO A 73 -39.22 -22.68 -14.71
C PRO A 73 -37.87 -23.08 -14.10
N LEU A 74 -37.83 -24.16 -13.32
CA LEU A 74 -36.62 -24.64 -12.65
C LEU A 74 -35.72 -25.38 -13.64
N VAL A 75 -36.32 -26.23 -14.47
CA VAL A 75 -35.63 -26.99 -15.52
C VAL A 75 -35.06 -26.05 -16.60
N LEU A 76 -35.78 -24.99 -16.99
CA LEU A 76 -35.27 -23.98 -17.93
C LEU A 76 -34.14 -23.11 -17.35
N ARG A 77 -34.05 -22.98 -16.02
CA ARG A 77 -32.94 -22.30 -15.31
C ARG A 77 -31.72 -23.19 -15.10
N GLY A 78 -31.74 -24.44 -15.57
CA GLY A 78 -30.64 -25.39 -15.42
C GLY A 78 -30.55 -26.09 -14.05
N SER A 79 -31.53 -25.88 -13.15
CA SER A 79 -31.48 -26.38 -11.77
C SER A 79 -32.68 -27.29 -11.46
N CYS A 80 -32.45 -28.60 -11.28
CA CYS A 80 -33.44 -29.51 -10.67
C CYS A 80 -32.88 -30.10 -9.36
N PRO A 81 -33.14 -29.46 -8.20
CA PRO A 81 -32.56 -29.86 -6.92
C PRO A 81 -33.10 -31.20 -6.36
N GLN A 82 -34.18 -31.75 -6.95
CA GLN A 82 -34.82 -33.00 -6.49
C GLN A 82 -34.90 -34.10 -7.57
N CYS A 83 -34.07 -34.04 -8.61
CA CYS A 83 -34.03 -35.04 -9.69
C CYS A 83 -32.87 -36.03 -9.51
N THR A 84 -33.11 -37.31 -9.80
CA THR A 84 -32.07 -38.35 -9.95
C THR A 84 -31.32 -38.21 -11.28
N GLU A 85 -30.14 -38.81 -11.41
CA GLU A 85 -29.33 -38.73 -12.65
C GLU A 85 -30.04 -39.31 -13.88
N GLN A 86 -30.84 -40.38 -13.70
CA GLN A 86 -31.64 -40.95 -14.79
C GLN A 86 -32.76 -40.00 -15.23
N GLU A 87 -33.45 -39.34 -14.28
CA GLU A 87 -34.47 -38.33 -14.58
C GLU A 87 -33.86 -37.10 -15.27
N LYS A 88 -32.66 -36.66 -14.88
CA LYS A 88 -31.95 -35.56 -15.57
C LYS A 88 -31.66 -35.90 -17.03
N LYS A 89 -31.25 -37.14 -17.33
CA LYS A 89 -30.98 -37.61 -18.71
C LYS A 89 -32.27 -37.69 -19.54
N GLN A 90 -33.35 -38.22 -18.97
CA GLN A 90 -34.66 -38.28 -19.61
C GLN A 90 -35.25 -36.89 -19.88
N ILE A 91 -35.14 -35.96 -18.92
CA ILE A 91 -35.59 -34.57 -19.08
C ILE A 91 -34.82 -33.89 -20.22
N LYS A 92 -33.48 -34.02 -20.27
CA LYS A 92 -32.67 -33.47 -21.38
C LYS A 92 -33.11 -34.02 -22.74
N LYS A 93 -33.41 -35.31 -22.82
CA LYS A 93 -33.89 -35.98 -24.05
C LYS A 93 -35.25 -35.43 -24.50
N VAL A 94 -36.19 -35.26 -23.56
CA VAL A 94 -37.53 -34.68 -23.83
C VAL A 94 -37.40 -33.22 -24.28
N LEU A 95 -36.57 -32.41 -23.63
CA LEU A 95 -36.36 -31.00 -23.99
C LEU A 95 -35.78 -30.87 -25.41
N ALA A 96 -34.76 -31.66 -25.73
CA ALA A 96 -34.18 -31.69 -27.07
C ALA A 96 -35.23 -32.11 -28.12
N TYR A 97 -36.06 -33.11 -27.83
CA TYR A 97 -37.13 -33.55 -28.73
C TYR A 97 -38.20 -32.47 -28.94
N VAL A 98 -38.61 -31.75 -27.89
CA VAL A 98 -39.59 -30.66 -27.95
C VAL A 98 -39.03 -29.45 -28.70
N GLN A 99 -37.76 -29.08 -28.49
CA GLN A 99 -37.09 -28.01 -29.21
C GLN A 99 -37.10 -28.22 -30.73
N VAL A 100 -36.83 -29.46 -31.15
CA VAL A 100 -36.73 -29.81 -32.58
C VAL A 100 -38.11 -29.98 -33.21
N ASN A 101 -39.06 -30.63 -32.53
CA ASN A 101 -40.36 -31.01 -33.13
C ASN A 101 -41.52 -30.04 -32.84
N PHE A 102 -41.41 -29.19 -31.80
CA PHE A 102 -42.44 -28.22 -31.40
C PHE A 102 -41.83 -26.81 -31.11
N PRO A 103 -41.13 -26.20 -32.08
CA PRO A 103 -40.35 -24.97 -31.86
C PRO A 103 -41.21 -23.74 -31.53
N LYS A 104 -42.47 -23.69 -32.00
CA LYS A 104 -43.39 -22.57 -31.70
C LYS A 104 -43.81 -22.57 -30.24
N GLU A 105 -44.19 -23.72 -29.72
CA GLU A 105 -44.57 -23.94 -28.33
C GLU A 105 -43.37 -23.77 -27.40
N TRP A 106 -42.17 -24.21 -27.82
CA TRP A 106 -40.91 -24.01 -27.10
C TRP A 106 -40.58 -22.51 -26.91
N ASN A 107 -40.62 -21.73 -28.00
CA ASN A 107 -40.36 -20.29 -27.92
C ASN A 107 -41.40 -19.54 -27.07
N LYS A 108 -42.66 -19.97 -27.11
CA LYS A 108 -43.71 -19.45 -26.21
C LYS A 108 -43.42 -19.77 -24.75
N MET A 109 -42.96 -20.99 -24.46
CA MET A 109 -42.55 -21.37 -23.11
C MET A 109 -41.38 -20.51 -22.62
N LEU A 110 -40.38 -20.24 -23.48
CA LEU A 110 -39.29 -19.31 -23.17
C LEU A 110 -39.80 -17.90 -22.93
N GLN A 111 -40.70 -17.35 -23.76
CA GLN A 111 -41.24 -16.01 -23.52
C GLN A 111 -42.04 -15.92 -22.20
N THR A 112 -42.89 -16.91 -21.92
CA THR A 112 -43.73 -16.93 -20.71
C THR A 112 -42.91 -17.05 -19.42
N TYR A 113 -41.78 -17.76 -19.46
CA TYR A 113 -40.96 -18.02 -18.26
C TYR A 113 -39.63 -17.26 -18.19
N ALA A 114 -39.11 -16.72 -19.29
CA ALA A 114 -37.91 -15.87 -19.33
C ALA A 114 -38.21 -14.37 -19.14
N GLY A 115 -39.42 -13.90 -19.47
CA GLY A 115 -39.85 -12.49 -19.27
C GLY A 115 -39.96 -12.01 -17.82
N LYS A 116 -39.63 -12.85 -16.83
CA LYS A 116 -39.49 -12.49 -15.41
C LYS A 116 -38.03 -12.41 -14.94
N MET A 117 -37.07 -12.42 -15.87
CA MET A 117 -35.64 -12.43 -15.56
C MET A 117 -35.00 -11.02 -15.60
N THR A 118 -35.66 -10.03 -16.19
CA THR A 118 -35.12 -8.66 -16.37
C THR A 118 -35.58 -7.64 -15.32
N SER A 119 -36.62 -7.91 -14.53
CA SER A 119 -37.16 -6.94 -13.55
C SER A 119 -36.61 -7.09 -12.12
N PHE A 120 -35.47 -7.77 -11.94
CA PHE A 120 -34.80 -7.91 -10.63
C PHE A 120 -33.41 -7.26 -10.65
N ILE A 121 -32.68 -7.33 -11.78
CA ILE A 121 -31.34 -6.73 -11.92
C ILE A 121 -31.42 -5.19 -12.03
N GLU A 122 -32.50 -4.60 -12.55
CA GLU A 122 -32.69 -3.14 -12.59
C GLU A 122 -33.24 -2.53 -11.28
N ARG A 123 -33.61 -3.36 -10.29
CA ARG A 123 -34.14 -2.92 -8.99
C ARG A 123 -33.07 -2.95 -7.89
N GLU A 124 -31.99 -3.69 -8.07
CA GLU A 124 -30.85 -3.76 -7.12
C GLU A 124 -29.73 -2.74 -7.42
N LEU A 125 -29.86 -1.99 -8.52
CA LEU A 125 -28.90 -0.94 -8.94
C LEU A 125 -29.48 0.48 -8.83
N ARG A 126 -30.62 0.67 -8.15
CA ARG A 126 -31.31 1.98 -8.08
C ARG A 126 -31.77 2.40 -6.68
N ASP A 127 -31.29 1.74 -5.63
CA ASP A 127 -31.59 2.04 -4.21
C ASP A 127 -30.37 2.59 -3.43
N PHE A 128 -29.37 3.16 -4.12
CA PHE A 128 -28.30 3.94 -3.50
C PHE A 128 -28.17 5.30 -4.20
N GLU A 129 -29.22 6.13 -4.10
CA GLU A 129 -29.09 7.60 -4.13
C GLU A 129 -30.44 8.24 -3.78
N ASP A 130 -30.39 9.12 -2.77
CA ASP A 130 -31.39 10.07 -2.26
C ASP A 130 -32.31 9.64 -1.08
N PRO A 131 -32.02 10.13 0.15
CA PRO A 131 -32.80 9.88 1.35
C PRO A 131 -33.83 10.99 1.60
N ASP A 132 -34.80 11.21 0.72
CA ASP A 132 -36.06 11.88 1.09
C ASP A 132 -37.05 11.84 -0.08
N THR A 133 -37.94 10.85 -0.10
CA THR A 133 -39.29 11.00 -0.68
C THR A 133 -40.14 9.78 -0.32
N THR A 134 -41.08 9.99 0.60
CA THR A 134 -42.15 9.03 0.89
C THR A 134 -43.31 9.22 -0.08
N PRO A 135 -43.75 8.20 -0.85
CA PRO A 135 -45.02 8.24 -1.54
C PRO A 135 -46.10 7.56 -0.69
N HIS A 136 -47.08 8.35 -0.26
CA HIS A 136 -48.34 7.89 0.31
C HIS A 136 -49.05 6.91 -0.65
N LEU A 137 -49.33 5.68 -0.20
CA LEU A 137 -50.28 4.78 -0.87
C LEU A 137 -51.27 4.17 0.12
N ASP A 138 -52.53 4.28 -0.28
CA ASP A 138 -53.75 4.30 0.52
C ASP A 138 -54.16 2.90 1.01
N ARG A 139 -54.02 2.67 2.33
CA ARG A 139 -54.16 1.36 3.01
C ARG A 139 -55.60 0.82 3.10
N LYS A 140 -56.61 1.48 2.51
CA LYS A 140 -58.02 1.24 2.86
C LYS A 140 -58.83 0.27 1.98
N ARG A 141 -58.31 -0.24 0.85
CA ARG A 141 -59.10 -1.16 -0.01
C ARG A 141 -58.71 -2.64 0.00
N THR A 142 -57.52 -3.04 0.45
CA THR A 142 -57.08 -4.45 0.38
C THR A 142 -57.30 -5.23 1.68
N VAL A 143 -57.40 -4.56 2.83
CA VAL A 143 -57.51 -5.24 4.14
C VAL A 143 -58.91 -5.83 4.38
N ARG A 144 -59.95 -5.31 3.73
CA ARG A 144 -61.34 -5.78 3.92
C ARG A 144 -61.68 -7.10 3.23
N SER A 145 -60.86 -7.58 2.29
CA SER A 145 -61.13 -8.83 1.55
C SER A 145 -60.54 -10.10 2.19
N ILE A 146 -59.62 -9.96 3.15
CA ILE A 146 -58.86 -11.11 3.70
C ILE A 146 -59.49 -11.66 4.99
N PHE A 147 -60.29 -10.86 5.71
CA PHE A 147 -60.84 -11.23 7.02
C PHE A 147 -62.18 -12.01 6.99
N CYS A 148 -62.70 -12.37 5.81
CA CYS A 148 -64.02 -13.00 5.68
C CYS A 148 -64.03 -14.48 5.26
N THR A 149 -62.92 -15.21 5.40
CA THR A 149 -62.92 -16.67 5.21
C THR A 149 -62.68 -17.40 6.53
N GLN A 150 -63.48 -18.42 6.83
CA GLN A 150 -63.40 -19.19 8.09
C GLN A 150 -62.02 -19.82 8.34
N LEU A 151 -61.23 -20.05 7.28
CA LEU A 151 -59.85 -20.54 7.36
C LEU A 151 -58.87 -19.54 8.02
N ALA A 152 -59.04 -18.24 7.75
CA ALA A 152 -58.16 -17.19 8.28
C ALA A 152 -58.36 -16.98 9.78
N LYS A 153 -59.59 -17.18 10.28
CA LYS A 153 -59.89 -17.14 11.73
C LYS A 153 -59.27 -18.31 12.49
N GLY A 154 -59.22 -19.50 11.89
CA GLY A 154 -58.57 -20.67 12.48
C GLY A 154 -57.05 -20.52 12.60
N ILE A 155 -56.40 -20.00 11.54
CA ILE A 155 -54.95 -19.77 11.53
C ILE A 155 -54.54 -18.69 12.54
N PHE A 156 -55.35 -17.63 12.68
CA PHE A 156 -55.06 -16.56 13.62
C PHE A 156 -55.18 -17.01 15.09
N ILE A 157 -56.17 -17.85 15.41
CA ILE A 157 -56.32 -18.42 16.77
C ILE A 157 -55.19 -19.42 17.07
N ALA A 158 -54.78 -20.23 16.10
CA ALA A 158 -53.68 -21.17 16.26
C ALA A 158 -52.33 -20.45 16.50
N LEU A 159 -52.07 -19.35 15.79
CA LEU A 159 -50.88 -18.52 16.00
C LEU A 159 -50.90 -17.83 17.37
N ILE A 160 -52.05 -17.33 17.82
CA ILE A 160 -52.17 -16.75 19.16
C ILE A 160 -51.88 -17.82 20.21
N VAL A 161 -52.47 -19.01 20.13
CA VAL A 161 -52.22 -20.07 21.13
C VAL A 161 -50.76 -20.55 21.09
N ALA A 162 -50.16 -20.68 19.89
CA ALA A 162 -48.77 -21.09 19.72
C ALA A 162 -47.75 -20.09 20.26
N ILE A 163 -48.11 -18.80 20.38
CA ILE A 163 -47.24 -17.77 20.95
C ILE A 163 -47.59 -17.57 22.43
N LEU A 164 -48.86 -17.43 22.79
CA LEU A 164 -49.28 -17.09 24.14
C LEU A 164 -48.95 -18.20 25.15
N VAL A 165 -49.10 -19.47 24.77
CA VAL A 165 -48.87 -20.60 25.69
C VAL A 165 -47.39 -20.75 26.05
N PRO A 166 -46.42 -20.75 25.12
CA PRO A 166 -45.00 -20.76 25.48
C PRO A 166 -44.57 -19.52 26.25
N THR A 167 -45.10 -18.35 25.90
CA THR A 167 -44.74 -17.09 26.56
C THR A 167 -45.25 -17.04 28.00
N LEU A 168 -46.49 -17.48 28.25
CA LEU A 168 -47.04 -17.60 29.59
C LEU A 168 -46.38 -18.74 30.39
N THR A 169 -45.97 -19.83 29.74
CA THR A 169 -45.23 -20.93 30.40
C THR A 169 -43.83 -20.47 30.82
N TYR A 170 -43.14 -19.68 29.97
CA TYR A 170 -41.87 -19.05 30.31
C TYR A 170 -42.02 -18.08 31.50
N PHE A 171 -43.05 -17.22 31.47
CA PHE A 171 -43.30 -16.25 32.53
C PHE A 171 -43.75 -16.87 33.86
N PHE A 172 -44.59 -17.92 33.85
CA PHE A 172 -45.15 -18.48 35.09
C PHE A 172 -44.37 -19.66 35.66
N VAL A 173 -43.59 -20.39 34.85
CA VAL A 173 -42.86 -21.60 35.28
C VAL A 173 -41.36 -21.38 35.37
N ILE A 174 -40.75 -20.64 34.45
CA ILE A 174 -39.29 -20.47 34.39
C ILE A 174 -38.84 -19.22 35.17
N SER A 175 -39.58 -18.11 35.07
CA SER A 175 -39.23 -16.86 35.75
C SER A 175 -39.38 -16.88 37.29
N ARG A 176 -40.10 -17.86 37.87
CA ARG A 176 -40.29 -17.97 39.33
C ARG A 176 -39.21 -18.77 40.08
N ASN A 177 -38.21 -19.30 39.38
CA ASN A 177 -37.07 -20.00 40.00
C ASN A 177 -35.81 -19.14 40.08
N VAL A 178 -35.91 -17.81 39.93
CA VAL A 178 -34.82 -16.91 40.32
C VAL A 178 -34.89 -16.75 41.84
N PRO A 179 -33.85 -17.15 42.59
CA PRO A 179 -33.78 -16.81 44.00
C PRO A 179 -33.62 -15.30 44.11
N ASP A 180 -34.65 -14.61 44.58
CA ASP A 180 -34.49 -13.30 45.20
C ASP A 180 -33.66 -13.51 46.48
N ASN A 181 -32.37 -13.16 46.43
CA ASN A 181 -31.54 -12.67 47.53
C ASN A 181 -30.06 -12.71 47.11
N ASP A 182 -29.60 -11.64 46.45
CA ASP A 182 -28.28 -11.03 46.67
C ASP A 182 -28.19 -9.79 45.77
N GLU A 183 -28.15 -8.59 46.36
CA GLU A 183 -28.06 -7.29 45.65
C GLU A 183 -26.72 -7.10 44.90
N ASP A 184 -25.85 -8.11 44.83
CA ASP A 184 -24.53 -8.05 44.18
C ASP A 184 -24.24 -9.21 43.19
N ALA A 185 -25.23 -10.03 42.82
CA ALA A 185 -25.01 -11.12 41.87
C ALA A 185 -24.97 -10.60 40.41
N GLU A 186 -23.83 -10.02 40.01
CA GLU A 186 -23.57 -9.69 38.60
C GLU A 186 -23.76 -10.94 37.73
N GLN A 187 -24.63 -10.85 36.72
CA GLN A 187 -24.84 -11.93 35.77
C GLN A 187 -23.70 -11.97 34.76
N TYR A 188 -23.02 -13.12 34.65
CA TYR A 188 -21.94 -13.34 33.70
C TYR A 188 -22.42 -14.21 32.53
N TYR A 189 -22.11 -13.81 31.29
CA TYR A 189 -22.54 -14.54 30.10
C TYR A 189 -21.34 -15.12 29.34
N CYS A 190 -21.44 -16.40 28.92
CA CYS A 190 -20.50 -17.04 27.98
C CYS A 190 -20.98 -17.03 26.53
N LEU A 191 -22.27 -16.76 26.27
CA LEU A 191 -22.84 -16.73 24.93
C LEU A 191 -22.59 -15.38 24.26
N ILE A 192 -21.32 -15.13 23.95
CA ILE A 192 -20.84 -13.90 23.30
C ILE A 192 -20.62 -14.19 21.81
N LEU A 193 -20.98 -13.26 20.92
CA LEU A 193 -20.63 -13.34 19.50
C LEU A 193 -19.11 -13.42 19.35
N GLU A 194 -18.64 -14.16 18.36
CA GLU A 194 -17.20 -14.45 18.21
C GLU A 194 -16.34 -13.18 18.11
N GLU A 195 -16.89 -12.13 17.50
CA GLU A 195 -16.31 -10.79 17.38
C GLU A 195 -16.07 -10.03 18.69
N PHE A 196 -16.83 -10.31 19.76
CA PHE A 196 -16.66 -9.64 21.05
C PHE A 196 -15.88 -10.49 22.07
N ARG A 197 -15.33 -11.63 21.65
CA ARG A 197 -14.60 -12.52 22.56
C ARG A 197 -13.17 -12.07 22.75
N ILE A 198 -12.85 -11.67 23.98
CA ILE A 198 -11.48 -11.36 24.39
C ILE A 198 -10.81 -12.66 24.82
N PRO A 199 -9.67 -13.08 24.21
CA PRO A 199 -8.95 -14.27 24.61
C PRO A 199 -8.59 -14.22 26.10
N CYS A 200 -8.70 -15.35 26.80
CA CYS A 200 -8.39 -15.41 28.23
C CYS A 200 -7.21 -16.37 28.49
N GLY A 201 -6.11 -15.80 28.98
CA GLY A 201 -4.92 -16.57 29.35
C GLY A 201 -4.25 -17.27 28.17
N ASN A 202 -3.80 -18.50 28.39
CA ASN A 202 -3.10 -19.28 27.38
C ASN A 202 -4.03 -19.74 26.26
N LEU A 203 -3.58 -19.59 25.01
CA LEU A 203 -4.39 -19.87 23.81
C LEU A 203 -4.64 -21.37 23.57
N ASN A 204 -3.84 -22.26 24.17
CA ASN A 204 -3.87 -23.70 23.93
C ASN A 204 -4.07 -24.46 25.25
N ILE A 205 -5.26 -24.36 25.83
CA ILE A 205 -5.61 -24.97 27.11
C ILE A 205 -6.82 -25.87 26.99
N SER A 206 -6.92 -26.85 27.89
CA SER A 206 -8.10 -27.70 28.02
C SER A 206 -9.30 -26.92 28.56
N GLN A 207 -10.50 -27.46 28.34
CA GLN A 207 -11.74 -26.89 28.87
C GLN A 207 -11.66 -26.68 30.40
N ASN A 208 -11.17 -27.69 31.12
CA ASN A 208 -11.07 -27.63 32.57
C ASN A 208 -10.10 -26.54 33.04
N GLU A 209 -8.96 -26.38 32.35
CA GLU A 209 -8.00 -25.30 32.66
C GLU A 209 -8.61 -23.91 32.39
N CYS A 210 -9.37 -23.74 31.31
CA CYS A 210 -10.08 -22.50 31.00
C CYS A 210 -11.14 -22.13 32.05
N GLU A 211 -11.90 -23.13 32.50
CA GLU A 211 -12.92 -22.94 33.53
C GLU A 211 -12.30 -22.62 34.90
N ILE A 212 -11.19 -23.27 35.26
CA ILE A 212 -10.39 -22.95 36.47
C ILE A 212 -9.84 -21.53 36.40
N ALA A 213 -9.44 -21.07 35.20
CA ALA A 213 -9.03 -19.69 34.95
C ALA A 213 -10.19 -18.68 34.93
N ASN A 214 -11.38 -19.04 35.45
CA ASN A 214 -12.55 -18.17 35.51
C ASN A 214 -12.94 -17.60 34.13
N CYS A 215 -12.87 -18.43 33.09
CA CYS A 215 -13.18 -18.07 31.70
C CYS A 215 -14.11 -19.07 31.01
N CYS A 216 -14.56 -18.72 29.81
CA CYS A 216 -15.48 -19.51 29.00
C CYS A 216 -14.73 -20.26 27.89
N PHE A 217 -14.99 -21.57 27.75
CA PHE A 217 -14.40 -22.40 26.71
C PHE A 217 -15.35 -22.59 25.53
N ASN A 218 -14.86 -22.40 24.30
CA ASN A 218 -15.60 -22.76 23.09
C ASN A 218 -15.11 -24.11 22.55
N GLU A 219 -15.97 -25.13 22.61
CA GLU A 219 -15.66 -26.48 22.14
C GLU A 219 -15.41 -26.57 20.62
N THR A 220 -16.06 -25.70 19.83
CA THR A 220 -15.95 -25.72 18.36
C THR A 220 -14.60 -25.17 17.91
N THR A 221 -14.16 -24.04 18.49
CA THR A 221 -12.89 -23.39 18.12
C THR A 221 -11.72 -23.83 18.99
N ARG A 222 -11.98 -24.57 20.10
CA ARG A 222 -11.03 -24.90 21.16
C ARG A 222 -10.28 -23.68 21.72
N LYS A 223 -10.98 -22.54 21.85
CA LYS A 223 -10.40 -21.29 22.37
C LYS A 223 -11.06 -20.89 23.69
N CYS A 224 -10.25 -20.42 24.63
CA CYS A 224 -10.69 -19.83 25.90
C CYS A 224 -10.86 -18.31 25.77
N HIS A 225 -11.94 -17.76 26.32
CA HIS A 225 -12.24 -16.32 26.28
C HIS A 225 -12.89 -15.83 27.57
N HIS A 226 -12.78 -14.53 27.85
CA HIS A 226 -13.36 -13.90 29.02
C HIS A 226 -14.90 -13.93 29.00
N TYR A 227 -15.51 -13.96 30.19
CA TYR A 227 -16.93 -13.62 30.36
C TYR A 227 -17.18 -12.17 29.95
N LEU A 228 -18.44 -11.85 29.59
CA LEU A 228 -18.89 -10.48 29.41
C LEU A 228 -20.02 -10.21 30.42
N PRO A 229 -19.83 -9.30 31.40
CA PRO A 229 -18.58 -8.62 31.75
C PRO A 229 -17.50 -9.57 32.28
N SER A 230 -16.22 -9.18 32.19
CA SER A 230 -15.11 -10.03 32.69
C SER A 230 -15.17 -10.19 34.21
N LYS A 231 -14.83 -11.38 34.70
CA LYS A 231 -14.64 -11.65 36.13
C LYS A 231 -13.38 -11.00 36.70
N TYR A 232 -12.49 -10.51 35.83
CA TYR A 232 -11.24 -9.83 36.17
C TYR A 232 -11.43 -8.32 36.10
N TYR A 233 -11.57 -7.69 37.27
CA TYR A 233 -11.72 -6.25 37.41
C TYR A 233 -11.19 -5.80 38.77
N TYR A 234 -11.16 -4.48 38.98
CA TYR A 234 -10.77 -3.87 40.24
C TYR A 234 -11.93 -3.07 40.85
N ARG A 235 -12.24 -3.31 42.13
CA ARG A 235 -13.34 -2.66 42.88
C ARG A 235 -12.82 -1.49 43.72
N LEU A 236 -13.47 -0.34 43.65
CA LEU A 236 -13.12 0.84 44.44
C LEU A 236 -13.37 0.57 45.94
N LYS A 237 -12.40 0.94 46.78
CA LYS A 237 -12.54 0.93 48.24
C LYS A 237 -12.79 2.34 48.76
N SER A 238 -13.23 2.42 50.01
CA SER A 238 -13.44 3.68 50.74
C SER A 238 -12.18 4.53 50.91
N ASP A 239 -10.98 3.93 50.82
CA ASP A 239 -9.69 4.61 50.94
C ASP A 239 -9.19 5.19 49.59
N GLY A 240 -9.97 5.07 48.52
CA GLY A 240 -9.60 5.51 47.16
C GLY A 240 -8.72 4.52 46.40
N THR A 241 -8.31 3.41 47.02
CA THR A 241 -7.58 2.32 46.34
C THR A 241 -8.53 1.33 45.68
N TYR A 242 -8.00 0.57 44.74
CA TYR A 242 -8.74 -0.40 43.96
C TYR A 242 -8.30 -1.81 44.29
N ARG A 243 -9.24 -2.69 44.66
CA ARG A 243 -8.98 -4.09 45.01
C ARG A 243 -9.24 -5.04 43.85
N ALA A 244 -8.32 -5.96 43.57
CA ALA A 244 -8.55 -7.02 42.60
C ALA A 244 -9.76 -7.91 42.97
N SER A 245 -10.58 -8.27 41.97
CA SER A 245 -11.72 -9.19 42.13
C SER A 245 -11.28 -10.66 42.28
N GLN A 246 -10.13 -11.02 41.69
CA GLN A 246 -9.54 -12.36 41.72
C GLN A 246 -8.16 -12.35 42.38
N SER A 247 -7.76 -13.49 42.94
CA SER A 247 -6.43 -13.66 43.58
C SER A 247 -5.34 -14.09 42.60
N SER A 248 -5.69 -14.77 41.51
CA SER A 248 -4.76 -15.26 40.49
C SER A 248 -5.24 -14.84 39.09
N SER A 249 -4.30 -14.50 38.22
CA SER A 249 -4.52 -14.19 36.81
C SER A 249 -4.88 -15.45 36.00
N PRO A 250 -5.39 -15.32 34.76
CA PRO A 250 -5.65 -16.45 33.88
C PRO A 250 -4.43 -17.33 33.58
N VAL A 251 -3.22 -16.80 33.81
CA VAL A 251 -1.96 -17.52 33.63
C VAL A 251 -1.35 -18.03 34.94
N GLY A 252 -2.10 -18.00 36.04
CA GLY A 252 -1.69 -18.50 37.35
C GLY A 252 -0.78 -17.57 38.16
N SER A 253 -0.37 -16.43 37.62
CA SER A 253 0.41 -15.41 38.37
C SER A 253 -0.46 -14.70 39.39
N VAL A 254 0.11 -14.34 40.55
CA VAL A 254 -0.61 -13.64 41.63
C VAL A 254 -1.01 -12.23 41.20
N MET A 255 -2.27 -11.87 41.42
CA MET A 255 -2.80 -10.54 41.09
C MET A 255 -2.30 -9.49 42.08
N VAL A 256 -1.94 -8.30 41.59
CA VAL A 256 -1.65 -7.14 42.44
C VAL A 256 -2.91 -6.73 43.17
N GLN A 257 -2.90 -6.79 44.50
CA GLN A 257 -4.13 -6.73 45.30
C GLN A 257 -4.69 -5.31 45.45
N ASN A 258 -3.84 -4.29 45.48
CA ASN A 258 -4.25 -2.89 45.62
C ASN A 258 -3.57 -2.05 44.54
N LEU A 259 -4.37 -1.33 43.75
CA LEU A 259 -3.88 -0.40 42.75
C LEU A 259 -4.44 1.00 43.01
N GLN A 260 -3.75 1.99 42.46
CA GLN A 260 -4.21 3.37 42.39
C GLN A 260 -4.19 3.81 40.93
N LEU A 261 -5.25 4.51 40.52
CA LEU A 261 -5.36 5.13 39.20
C LEU A 261 -5.18 6.64 39.35
N THR A 262 -4.16 7.17 38.71
CA THR A 262 -3.86 8.60 38.64
C THR A 262 -4.18 9.10 37.23
N ILE A 263 -5.10 10.06 37.15
CA ILE A 263 -5.55 10.69 35.89
C ILE A 263 -4.99 12.12 35.86
N GLN A 264 -4.26 12.46 34.81
CA GLN A 264 -3.64 13.78 34.66
C GLN A 264 -3.92 14.40 33.29
N ASN A 265 -4.36 15.65 33.31
CA ASN A 265 -4.56 16.45 32.10
C ASN A 265 -3.26 17.16 31.76
N LYS A 266 -2.50 16.62 30.79
CA LYS A 266 -1.20 17.19 30.38
C LYS A 266 -1.37 18.43 29.50
N SER A 267 -2.40 18.47 28.66
CA SER A 267 -2.75 19.61 27.81
C SER A 267 -4.24 19.57 27.45
N ALA A 268 -4.70 20.56 26.66
CA ALA A 268 -6.07 20.55 26.13
C ALA A 268 -6.37 19.32 25.24
N THR A 269 -5.36 18.62 24.73
CA THR A 269 -5.49 17.49 23.81
C THR A 269 -4.85 16.20 24.33
N THR A 270 -4.14 16.24 25.47
CA THR A 270 -3.36 15.10 25.98
C THR A 270 -3.82 14.68 27.37
N LEU A 271 -4.25 13.42 27.48
CA LEU A 271 -4.61 12.73 28.71
C LEU A 271 -3.52 11.71 29.10
N SER A 272 -3.16 11.67 30.39
CA SER A 272 -2.24 10.67 30.93
C SER A 272 -2.95 9.83 32.00
N LEU A 273 -2.96 8.51 31.80
CA LEU A 273 -3.52 7.54 32.73
C LEU A 273 -2.39 6.70 33.30
N THR A 274 -2.23 6.72 34.61
CA THR A 274 -1.16 5.96 35.28
C THR A 274 -1.76 5.05 36.33
N ILE A 275 -1.53 3.74 36.18
CA ILE A 275 -1.87 2.74 37.19
C ILE A 275 -0.59 2.37 37.93
N HIS A 276 -0.60 2.50 39.24
CA HIS A 276 0.56 2.18 40.08
C HIS A 276 0.13 1.52 41.39
N GLU A 277 1.08 0.95 42.11
CA GLU A 277 0.84 0.44 43.46
C GLU A 277 0.74 1.62 44.44
N SER A 278 -0.08 1.49 45.49
CA SER A 278 -0.46 2.58 46.41
C SER A 278 0.70 3.16 47.25
N SER A 279 1.91 2.63 47.12
CA SER A 279 3.12 3.09 47.81
C SER A 279 3.80 4.28 47.10
N GLU A 280 3.44 4.58 45.86
CA GLU A 280 4.04 5.65 45.06
C GLU A 280 3.11 6.88 44.99
N THR A 281 3.60 8.05 45.40
CA THR A 281 2.88 9.32 45.29
C THR A 281 3.29 10.05 44.01
N ILE A 282 2.36 10.24 43.08
CA ILE A 282 2.55 11.03 41.86
C ILE A 282 1.85 12.39 42.06
N GLU A 283 2.59 13.50 41.92
CA GLU A 283 1.99 14.84 42.01
C GLU A 283 1.08 15.14 40.80
N PRO A 284 -0.17 15.61 41.01
CA PRO A 284 -1.10 15.89 39.92
C PRO A 284 -0.79 17.23 39.24
N ILE A 285 -0.68 17.20 37.90
CA ILE A 285 -0.70 18.39 37.05
C ILE A 285 -2.08 18.46 36.40
N ASN A 286 -2.85 19.49 36.69
CA ASN A 286 -4.17 19.71 36.08
C ASN A 286 -4.20 21.07 35.37
N VAL A 287 -4.44 21.03 34.06
CA VAL A 287 -4.74 22.20 33.22
C VAL A 287 -6.27 22.40 33.18
N GLU A 288 -6.73 23.67 33.25
CA GLU A 288 -8.14 24.02 33.48
C GLU A 288 -9.08 23.84 32.26
N SER A 289 -8.56 23.63 31.04
CA SER A 289 -9.39 23.46 29.83
C SER A 289 -8.96 22.26 28.98
N THR A 290 -9.82 21.25 28.84
CA THR A 290 -9.61 20.04 28.03
C THR A 290 -10.62 19.92 26.90
N ASN A 291 -10.21 19.34 25.76
CA ASN A 291 -11.07 19.01 24.62
C ASN A 291 -11.62 17.58 24.71
N PHE A 292 -11.84 17.08 25.92
CA PHE A 292 -12.38 15.75 26.20
C PHE A 292 -13.01 15.75 27.59
N THR A 293 -13.99 14.87 27.78
CA THR A 293 -14.66 14.62 29.06
C THR A 293 -14.31 13.22 29.56
N ILE A 294 -14.14 13.08 30.88
CA ILE A 294 -13.77 11.82 31.51
C ILE A 294 -14.87 11.44 32.50
N THR A 295 -15.40 10.23 32.36
CA THR A 295 -16.35 9.63 33.30
C THR A 295 -15.72 8.40 33.95
N GLN A 296 -15.76 8.35 35.27
CA GLN A 296 -15.23 7.25 36.07
C GLN A 296 -16.37 6.54 36.79
N SER A 297 -16.30 5.21 36.91
CA SER A 297 -17.28 4.44 37.67
C SER A 297 -17.09 4.59 39.18
N ASP A 298 -18.20 4.71 39.91
CA ASP A 298 -18.23 4.81 41.38
C ASP A 298 -17.87 3.50 42.11
N THR A 299 -17.85 2.37 41.40
CA THR A 299 -17.69 1.04 42.03
C THR A 299 -16.53 0.23 41.47
N LYS A 300 -16.13 0.46 40.21
CA LYS A 300 -15.09 -0.29 39.52
C LYS A 300 -14.05 0.63 38.89
N MET A 301 -12.86 0.12 38.61
CA MET A 301 -11.85 0.84 37.82
C MET A 301 -12.25 0.81 36.34
N VAL A 302 -13.27 1.58 35.99
CA VAL A 302 -13.77 1.74 34.62
C VAL A 302 -13.69 3.20 34.25
N LEU A 303 -13.11 3.46 33.08
CA LEU A 303 -12.94 4.79 32.51
C LEU A 303 -13.67 4.86 31.17
N GLU A 304 -14.37 5.96 30.96
CA GLU A 304 -14.90 6.35 29.67
C GLU A 304 -14.43 7.77 29.34
N VAL A 305 -13.87 7.92 28.13
CA VAL A 305 -13.40 9.21 27.63
C VAL A 305 -14.21 9.54 26.39
N ALA A 306 -14.83 10.71 26.36
CA ALA A 306 -15.63 11.21 25.25
C ALA A 306 -15.08 12.55 24.73
N ASP A 307 -15.35 12.83 23.46
CA ASP A 307 -14.99 14.08 22.82
C ASP A 307 -15.94 15.23 23.24
N PRO A 308 -15.74 16.48 22.75
CA PRO A 308 -16.62 17.60 23.06
C PRO A 308 -18.04 17.47 22.51
N ASP A 309 -18.24 16.66 21.47
CA ASP A 309 -19.54 16.42 20.83
C ASP A 309 -20.35 15.33 21.57
N GLY A 310 -19.71 14.62 22.50
CA GLY A 310 -20.30 13.59 23.35
C GLY A 310 -20.09 12.17 22.83
N ASP A 311 -19.31 11.98 21.78
CA ASP A 311 -18.98 10.67 21.23
C ASP A 311 -17.85 10.02 22.03
N THR A 312 -18.06 8.78 22.47
CA THR A 312 -17.06 8.01 23.24
C THR A 312 -15.81 7.77 22.38
N ILE A 313 -14.65 8.28 22.80
CA ILE A 313 -13.36 7.99 22.16
C ILE A 313 -12.94 6.55 22.50
N PHE A 314 -12.97 6.21 23.79
CA PHE A 314 -12.80 4.84 24.25
C PHE A 314 -13.50 4.57 25.59
N SER A 315 -13.84 3.30 25.83
CA SER A 315 -14.41 2.81 27.09
C SER A 315 -13.72 1.52 27.53
N THR A 316 -13.43 1.39 28.83
CA THR A 316 -12.83 0.17 29.40
C THR A 316 -13.87 -0.74 30.07
N SER A 317 -15.16 -0.44 29.91
CA SER A 317 -16.26 -1.08 30.65
C SER A 317 -16.51 -2.55 30.30
N LYS A 318 -16.16 -2.97 29.07
CA LYS A 318 -16.54 -4.27 28.50
C LYS A 318 -15.45 -5.34 28.53
N GLY A 319 -14.24 -5.04 28.99
CA GLY A 319 -13.16 -6.02 28.98
C GLY A 319 -12.44 -6.17 30.31
N ALA A 320 -11.42 -7.02 30.31
CA ALA A 320 -10.69 -7.36 31.52
C ALA A 320 -9.70 -6.24 31.90
N LEU A 321 -9.50 -6.09 33.22
CA LEU A 321 -8.35 -5.39 33.79
C LEU A 321 -7.61 -6.37 34.70
N ILE A 322 -6.42 -6.77 34.26
CA ILE A 322 -5.56 -7.74 34.92
C ILE A 322 -4.20 -7.09 35.14
N ALA A 323 -3.73 -7.06 36.39
CA ALA A 323 -2.37 -6.66 36.71
C ALA A 323 -1.75 -7.72 37.62
N SER A 324 -0.66 -8.31 37.15
CA SER A 324 0.15 -9.29 37.88
C SER A 324 1.63 -9.04 37.58
N GLU A 325 2.53 -9.72 38.27
CA GLU A 325 3.98 -9.50 38.12
C GLU A 325 4.48 -9.60 36.67
N ASN A 326 3.96 -10.56 35.88
CA ASN A 326 4.45 -10.86 34.53
C ASN A 326 3.36 -10.81 33.44
N TYR A 327 2.13 -10.44 33.80
CA TYR A 327 1.00 -10.38 32.87
C TYR A 327 0.09 -9.19 33.21
N TRP A 328 -0.01 -8.26 32.27
CA TRP A 328 -0.89 -7.11 32.33
C TRP A 328 -1.82 -7.14 31.13
N GLU A 329 -3.10 -6.92 31.38
CA GLU A 329 -4.12 -6.83 30.34
C GLU A 329 -5.08 -5.71 30.70
N TRP A 330 -5.33 -4.82 29.75
CA TRP A 330 -6.36 -3.82 29.87
C TRP A 330 -7.06 -3.65 28.53
N SER A 331 -8.36 -3.90 28.53
CA SER A 331 -9.18 -3.88 27.32
C SER A 331 -9.82 -2.51 27.09
N PHE A 332 -9.73 -2.04 25.85
CA PHE A 332 -10.32 -0.78 25.39
C PHE A 332 -11.29 -1.04 24.25
N GLN A 333 -12.50 -0.50 24.37
CA GLN A 333 -13.48 -0.44 23.29
C GLN A 333 -13.40 0.95 22.66
N PHE A 334 -13.11 1.02 21.35
CA PHE A 334 -13.10 2.26 20.58
C PHE A 334 -14.43 2.45 19.83
N SER A 335 -14.77 3.69 19.48
CA SER A 335 -16.00 4.02 18.73
C SER A 335 -15.90 3.77 17.23
N ASN A 336 -14.70 3.88 16.65
CA ASN A 336 -14.47 3.74 15.21
C ASN A 336 -13.77 2.40 14.87
N GLY A 337 -14.14 1.77 13.75
CA GLY A 337 -13.60 0.49 13.29
C GLY A 337 -12.21 0.56 12.64
N THR A 338 -11.57 1.73 12.61
CA THR A 338 -10.23 1.91 12.01
C THR A 338 -9.25 2.41 13.04
N LEU A 339 -8.15 1.66 13.24
CA LEU A 339 -7.06 2.01 14.14
C LEU A 339 -5.75 2.16 13.36
N PHE A 340 -4.97 3.19 13.70
CA PHE A 340 -3.63 3.43 13.18
C PHE A 340 -2.60 3.26 14.31
N GLY A 341 -1.62 2.37 14.15
CA GLY A 341 -0.79 1.96 15.29
C GLY A 341 0.06 0.73 15.04
N LEU A 342 0.94 0.42 16.01
CA LEU A 342 1.62 -0.88 16.13
C LEU A 342 2.42 -1.30 14.88
N ASP A 343 3.22 -0.37 14.35
CA ASP A 343 4.01 -0.51 13.11
C ASP A 343 3.19 -0.80 11.84
N ARG A 344 1.90 -0.46 11.85
CA ARG A 344 0.99 -0.64 10.71
C ARG A 344 0.28 0.65 10.35
N ASN A 345 0.26 0.90 9.04
CA ASN A 345 -0.28 2.08 8.40
C ASN A 345 -1.82 2.09 8.37
N SER A 346 -2.44 0.93 8.54
CA SER A 346 -3.86 0.74 8.85
C SER A 346 -4.02 -0.65 9.46
N ILE A 347 -4.91 -0.73 10.45
CA ILE A 347 -5.42 -1.98 10.96
C ILE A 347 -6.93 -1.90 10.72
N GLU A 348 -7.40 -2.58 9.67
CA GLU A 348 -8.82 -2.88 9.54
C GLU A 348 -9.14 -3.87 10.66
N LEU A 349 -9.82 -3.39 11.70
CA LEU A 349 -10.33 -4.25 12.75
C LEU A 349 -11.55 -4.96 12.17
N GLU A 350 -11.34 -6.09 11.52
CA GLU A 350 -12.41 -7.05 11.28
C GLU A 350 -13.07 -7.35 12.64
N PRO A 351 -14.40 -7.47 12.73
CA PRO A 351 -15.08 -7.72 14.00
C PRO A 351 -14.45 -8.89 14.78
N SER A 352 -13.87 -9.87 14.08
CA SER A 352 -13.23 -11.06 14.66
C SER A 352 -11.75 -10.94 15.07
N GLU A 353 -11.04 -9.85 14.77
CA GLU A 353 -9.61 -9.71 15.07
C GLU A 353 -9.35 -9.01 16.41
N ALA A 354 -9.15 -9.79 17.48
CA ALA A 354 -8.39 -9.35 18.64
C ALA A 354 -6.90 -9.32 18.25
N LEU A 355 -6.31 -8.13 18.06
CA LEU A 355 -4.87 -8.03 17.84
C LEU A 355 -4.09 -8.35 19.12
N THR A 356 -3.67 -9.60 19.24
CA THR A 356 -2.63 -10.02 20.18
C THR A 356 -1.28 -9.98 19.46
N LYS A 357 -0.67 -8.79 19.35
CA LYS A 357 0.76 -8.67 18.98
C LYS A 357 1.41 -7.51 19.71
N LEU A 358 2.02 -7.81 20.85
CA LEU A 358 3.21 -7.11 21.32
C LEU A 358 4.31 -8.16 21.35
N PHE A 359 5.40 -7.87 20.63
CA PHE A 359 6.56 -8.71 20.32
C PHE A 359 6.43 -9.67 19.13
N ARG A 360 7.08 -9.30 18.01
CA ARG A 360 7.63 -10.22 17.02
C ARG A 360 9.04 -9.81 16.62
N ASN A 361 9.91 -10.81 16.77
CA ASN A 361 11.16 -11.14 16.09
C ASN A 361 11.39 -10.45 14.72
N SER A 362 12.66 -10.10 14.45
CA SER A 362 13.35 -9.81 13.16
C SER A 362 12.68 -9.01 12.02
N GLU A 363 11.38 -8.75 12.03
CA GLU A 363 10.62 -8.12 10.93
C GLU A 363 10.06 -6.73 11.30
N SER A 364 10.22 -6.32 12.56
CA SER A 364 9.78 -5.01 13.10
C SER A 364 10.75 -4.53 14.17
N PHE A 365 11.80 -3.84 13.72
CA PHE A 365 12.82 -3.24 14.58
C PHE A 365 12.21 -2.12 15.44
N GLY A 366 12.16 -2.33 16.76
CA GLY A 366 11.66 -1.39 17.77
C GLY A 366 10.14 -1.47 18.00
N VAL A 367 9.72 -1.91 19.18
CA VAL A 367 8.32 -1.84 19.63
C VAL A 367 8.23 -0.90 20.82
N THR A 368 7.69 0.29 20.60
CA THR A 368 7.07 1.09 21.65
C THR A 368 5.59 1.17 21.32
N ALA A 369 4.69 1.11 22.30
CA ALA A 369 3.26 1.24 22.05
C ALA A 369 2.85 2.72 22.13
N LYS A 370 2.45 3.32 21.00
CA LYS A 370 1.77 4.62 20.95
C LYS A 370 0.66 4.48 19.93
N GLN A 371 -0.57 4.59 20.40
CA GLN A 371 -1.75 4.70 19.56
C GLN A 371 -1.96 6.17 19.24
N HIS A 372 -2.18 6.50 17.97
CA HIS A 372 -2.38 7.88 17.55
C HIS A 372 -3.87 8.12 17.29
N CYS A 373 -4.49 8.97 18.12
CA CYS A 373 -5.74 9.65 17.80
C CYS A 373 -5.38 11.12 17.51
N VAL A 374 -5.81 11.63 16.36
CA VAL A 374 -5.35 12.90 15.81
C VAL A 374 -5.89 14.10 16.62
N LYS A 375 -5.00 14.84 17.30
CA LYS A 375 -5.02 16.32 17.41
C LYS A 375 -3.71 16.86 18.01
N ASP A 376 -3.11 17.83 17.32
CA ASP A 376 -1.77 18.40 17.54
C ASP A 376 -1.58 19.22 18.84
N ASP A 377 -0.33 19.24 19.33
CA ASP A 377 0.58 20.41 19.37
C ASP A 377 1.67 20.21 20.46
N SER A 378 2.96 20.26 20.08
CA SER A 378 4.04 20.90 20.88
C SER A 378 5.45 20.72 20.31
N HIS A 379 6.27 21.74 20.58
CA HIS A 379 7.55 22.11 19.99
C HIS A 379 8.74 21.21 20.33
N TRP A 380 9.56 20.87 19.32
CA TRP A 380 10.91 20.33 19.48
C TRP A 380 11.80 20.72 18.29
N SER A 381 13.00 21.19 18.58
CA SER A 381 14.04 21.57 17.61
C SER A 381 14.86 20.35 17.19
N ALA A 382 14.98 20.10 15.88
CA ALA A 382 15.85 19.07 15.30
C ALA A 382 16.79 19.72 14.26
N LEU A 383 18.08 19.39 14.32
CA LEU A 383 19.08 19.76 13.33
C LEU A 383 19.16 18.65 12.27
N ILE A 384 19.06 19.00 10.99
CA ILE A 384 19.08 18.01 9.91
C ILE A 384 20.16 18.32 8.89
N VAL A 385 21.00 17.30 8.69
CA VAL A 385 21.88 17.14 7.55
C VAL A 385 21.14 16.17 6.62
N THR A 386 21.02 16.52 5.35
CA THR A 386 20.55 15.60 4.33
C THR A 386 21.76 14.76 3.93
N LEU A 387 21.72 13.45 4.19
CA LEU A 387 22.81 12.53 3.87
C LEU A 387 22.32 11.49 2.87
N GLU A 388 23.12 11.35 1.83
CA GLU A 388 23.06 10.24 0.89
C GLU A 388 24.18 9.27 1.28
N CYS A 389 23.84 8.18 1.97
CA CYS A 389 24.85 7.20 2.38
C CYS A 389 24.90 6.00 1.45
N HIS A 390 26.12 5.61 1.10
CA HIS A 390 26.41 4.36 0.41
C HIS A 390 27.09 3.38 1.38
N VAL A 391 26.47 2.23 1.62
CA VAL A 391 27.05 1.12 2.40
C VAL A 391 27.54 0.04 1.44
N ILE A 392 28.81 -0.33 1.57
CA ILE A 392 29.47 -1.39 0.79
C ILE A 392 29.78 -2.54 1.75
N ALA A 393 29.22 -3.72 1.50
CA ALA A 393 29.62 -4.95 2.17
C ALA A 393 30.56 -5.78 1.28
N GLY A 394 31.61 -6.31 1.89
CA GLY A 394 32.40 -7.41 1.36
C GLY A 394 31.95 -8.70 2.03
N ARG A 395 31.92 -9.81 1.28
CA ARG A 395 31.59 -11.15 1.79
C ARG A 395 32.25 -11.41 3.16
N ASN A 396 31.45 -11.81 4.16
CA ASN A 396 31.38 -13.21 4.59
C ASN A 396 30.29 -13.36 5.67
N PRO A 397 29.15 -14.03 5.39
CA PRO A 397 28.14 -14.31 6.42
C PRO A 397 28.63 -15.27 7.52
N LYS A 398 29.81 -15.90 7.37
CA LYS A 398 30.35 -16.86 8.34
C LYS A 398 31.88 -16.82 8.42
N GLY A 399 32.40 -16.06 9.39
CA GLY A 399 33.57 -16.45 10.21
C GLY A 399 34.97 -16.57 9.61
N ASP A 400 35.17 -16.58 8.29
CA ASP A 400 36.51 -16.67 7.69
C ASP A 400 36.99 -15.32 7.12
N SER A 401 38.26 -15.01 7.37
CA SER A 401 38.92 -13.70 7.26
C SER A 401 38.37 -12.79 6.15
N MET A 402 37.73 -11.69 6.56
CA MET A 402 37.55 -10.53 5.68
C MET A 402 38.93 -10.05 5.25
N ILE A 403 39.21 -10.09 3.94
CA ILE A 403 40.41 -9.47 3.37
C ILE A 403 40.07 -7.99 3.18
N LEU A 404 40.54 -7.13 4.07
CA LEU A 404 40.19 -5.70 4.07
C LEU A 404 40.61 -5.02 2.76
N SER A 405 41.67 -5.50 2.12
CA SER A 405 42.12 -5.05 0.79
C SER A 405 41.14 -5.37 -0.35
N GLU A 406 40.33 -6.45 -0.28
CA GLU A 406 39.26 -6.69 -1.26
C GLU A 406 38.09 -5.71 -1.08
N LEU A 407 37.77 -5.37 0.17
CA LEU A 407 36.77 -4.35 0.49
C LEU A 407 37.23 -2.96 0.00
N LEU A 408 38.49 -2.60 0.24
CA LEU A 408 39.11 -1.35 -0.22
C LEU A 408 39.29 -1.26 -1.73
N ALA A 409 39.62 -2.36 -2.40
CA ALA A 409 39.62 -2.42 -3.86
C ALA A 409 38.21 -2.21 -4.43
N ALA A 410 37.16 -2.70 -3.78
CA ALA A 410 35.78 -2.44 -4.17
C ALA A 410 35.36 -0.97 -3.93
N TYR A 411 35.88 -0.33 -2.88
CA TYR A 411 35.70 1.12 -2.66
C TYR A 411 36.39 1.95 -3.75
N ALA A 412 37.63 1.63 -4.11
CA ALA A 412 38.43 2.38 -5.09
C ALA A 412 38.00 2.14 -6.55
N ALA A 413 37.39 1.00 -6.87
CA ALA A 413 36.99 0.64 -8.24
C ALA A 413 35.65 1.25 -8.69
N ASN A 414 34.83 1.76 -7.76
CA ASN A 414 33.53 2.35 -8.07
C ASN A 414 33.65 3.87 -8.16
N ASP A 415 33.06 4.47 -9.19
CA ASP A 415 32.92 5.93 -9.30
C ASP A 415 31.85 6.40 -8.31
N VAL A 416 32.21 6.54 -7.04
CA VAL A 416 31.27 6.83 -5.92
C VAL A 416 30.90 8.31 -5.85
N SER A 417 31.21 9.12 -6.88
CA SER A 417 30.98 10.59 -6.89
C SER A 417 29.52 11.00 -6.68
N ASP A 418 28.59 10.06 -6.85
CA ASP A 418 27.15 10.31 -6.77
C ASP A 418 26.66 10.55 -5.32
N PHE A 419 27.40 10.11 -4.29
CA PHE A 419 27.01 10.17 -2.87
C PHE A 419 27.87 11.13 -2.03
N ASP A 420 27.24 11.76 -1.03
CA ASP A 420 27.92 12.68 -0.11
C ASP A 420 28.62 11.97 1.06
N THR A 421 28.26 10.70 1.34
CA THR A 421 28.70 9.98 2.54
C THR A 421 28.96 8.50 2.29
N ASP A 422 30.07 8.01 2.85
CA ASP A 422 30.39 6.58 2.90
C ASP A 422 30.06 5.98 4.26
N CYS A 423 29.39 4.83 4.26
CA CYS A 423 29.07 4.04 5.44
C CYS A 423 29.91 2.75 5.44
N PHE A 424 30.77 2.56 6.45
CA PHE A 424 31.52 1.32 6.61
C PHE A 424 30.69 0.23 7.29
N HIS A 425 30.83 -1.01 6.83
CA HIS A 425 30.14 -2.18 7.36
C HIS A 425 30.60 -2.55 8.78
N GLU A 426 29.73 -3.17 9.58
CA GLU A 426 29.99 -3.66 10.95
C GLU A 426 31.16 -4.65 11.04
N ASN A 427 31.48 -5.31 9.91
CA ASN A 427 32.60 -6.24 9.82
C ASN A 427 33.93 -5.52 10.06
N LEU A 428 34.02 -4.24 9.67
CA LEU A 428 35.19 -3.42 9.94
C LEU A 428 35.36 -3.22 11.44
N PHE A 429 34.30 -2.85 12.17
CA PHE A 429 34.39 -2.62 13.61
C PHE A 429 34.83 -3.88 14.38
N LEU A 430 34.28 -5.05 14.04
CA LEU A 430 34.73 -6.32 14.62
C LEU A 430 36.17 -6.66 14.22
N ALA A 431 36.55 -6.42 12.97
CA ALA A 431 37.91 -6.62 12.51
C ALA A 431 38.88 -5.75 13.33
N LEU A 432 38.61 -4.44 13.50
CA LEU A 432 39.45 -3.51 14.25
C LEU A 432 39.78 -3.99 15.67
N GLN A 433 38.88 -4.74 16.31
CA GLN A 433 39.09 -5.31 17.64
C GLN A 433 40.05 -6.51 17.68
N ASN A 434 40.34 -7.16 16.54
CA ASN A 434 41.20 -8.35 16.47
C ASN A 434 42.66 -8.00 16.14
N SER A 435 43.45 -7.63 17.16
CA SER A 435 44.82 -7.10 17.04
C SER A 435 45.83 -7.92 16.20
N SER A 436 45.60 -9.21 15.97
CA SER A 436 46.55 -10.11 15.31
C SER A 436 46.60 -10.02 13.78
N LYS A 437 45.57 -9.46 13.13
CA LYS A 437 45.40 -9.46 11.66
C LYS A 437 45.54 -8.10 10.96
N LEU A 438 45.68 -6.98 11.69
CA LEU A 438 45.30 -5.67 11.16
C LEU A 438 46.39 -4.69 10.72
N LYS A 439 47.67 -4.89 10.99
CA LYS A 439 48.64 -3.80 10.79
C LYS A 439 48.75 -3.30 9.35
N GLN A 440 48.67 -4.20 8.36
CA GLN A 440 48.80 -3.83 6.94
C GLN A 440 47.47 -3.33 6.36
N ASP A 441 46.37 -3.99 6.75
CA ASP A 441 45.01 -3.71 6.28
C ASP A 441 44.47 -2.34 6.79
N VAL A 442 44.83 -1.93 8.01
CA VAL A 442 44.38 -0.65 8.59
C VAL A 442 44.98 0.56 7.89
N GLU A 443 46.23 0.47 7.41
CA GLU A 443 46.88 1.57 6.69
C GLU A 443 46.14 1.90 5.39
N GLU A 444 45.65 0.89 4.66
CA GLU A 444 44.87 1.12 3.44
C GLU A 444 43.50 1.77 3.74
N VAL A 445 42.83 1.40 4.84
CA VAL A 445 41.58 2.07 5.28
C VAL A 445 41.86 3.54 5.64
N GLN A 446 42.97 3.79 6.34
CA GLN A 446 43.40 5.14 6.71
C GLN A 446 43.61 6.01 5.48
N ASP A 447 44.34 5.49 4.49
CA ASP A 447 44.61 6.19 3.24
C ASP A 447 43.32 6.50 2.49
N TYR A 448 42.40 5.52 2.36
CA TYR A 448 41.10 5.73 1.71
C TYR A 448 40.27 6.81 2.43
N ILE A 449 40.16 6.75 3.76
CA ILE A 449 39.40 7.77 4.51
C ILE A 449 40.04 9.14 4.31
N ASN A 450 41.36 9.26 4.44
CA ASN A 450 42.06 10.54 4.29
C ASN A 450 41.92 11.12 2.87
N GLU A 451 41.99 10.29 1.83
CA GLU A 451 41.77 10.73 0.44
C GLU A 451 40.33 11.20 0.21
N SER A 452 39.35 10.45 0.70
CA SER A 452 37.94 10.80 0.52
C SER A 452 37.52 12.01 1.39
N ILE A 453 38.11 12.23 2.57
CA ILE A 453 37.97 13.49 3.35
C ILE A 453 38.52 14.67 2.54
N LYS A 454 39.70 14.53 1.93
CA LYS A 454 40.27 15.58 1.05
C LYS A 454 39.36 15.87 -0.15
N GLY A 455 38.60 14.88 -0.60
CA GLY A 455 37.55 15.00 -1.62
C GLY A 455 36.25 15.65 -1.15
N GLY A 456 36.11 15.98 0.14
CA GLY A 456 34.92 16.62 0.71
C GLY A 456 33.80 15.66 1.13
N ARG A 457 34.07 14.35 1.20
CA ARG A 457 33.09 13.33 1.62
C ARG A 457 33.03 13.20 3.14
N LYS A 458 31.87 12.76 3.64
CA LYS A 458 31.66 12.40 5.06
C LYS A 458 31.75 10.89 5.27
N PHE A 459 32.02 10.48 6.50
CA PHE A 459 32.17 9.06 6.84
C PHE A 459 31.41 8.69 8.09
N LEU A 460 30.68 7.58 7.98
CA LEU A 460 29.96 6.96 9.08
C LEU A 460 30.49 5.54 9.30
N LEU A 461 30.80 5.22 10.54
CA LEU A 461 31.20 3.86 10.91
C LEU A 461 29.99 3.09 11.46
N SER A 462 29.73 1.88 10.94
CA SER A 462 28.78 0.97 11.56
C SER A 462 29.31 0.50 12.92
N LEU A 463 28.53 0.76 13.98
CA LEU A 463 28.88 0.54 15.37
C LEU A 463 27.81 -0.34 16.04
N PRO A 464 27.85 -1.67 15.83
CA PRO A 464 26.99 -2.59 16.56
C PRO A 464 27.30 -2.53 18.07
N PRO A 465 26.36 -2.90 18.95
CA PRO A 465 26.56 -2.80 20.40
C PRO A 465 27.56 -3.84 20.96
N HIS A 466 27.88 -4.88 20.19
CA HIS A 466 28.66 -6.03 20.61
C HIS A 466 30.16 -5.74 20.66
N ILE A 467 30.86 -6.30 21.65
CA ILE A 467 32.33 -6.29 21.71
C ILE A 467 32.88 -7.71 21.72
N LEU A 468 34.04 -7.91 21.08
CA LEU A 468 34.69 -9.22 21.06
C LEU A 468 35.08 -9.65 22.47
N ASN A 469 34.74 -10.89 22.83
CA ASN A 469 35.16 -11.51 24.08
C ASN A 469 36.62 -12.01 23.95
N ASP A 470 37.55 -11.08 23.94
CA ASP A 470 38.99 -11.35 23.87
C ASP A 470 39.70 -10.64 25.02
N ALA A 471 40.47 -11.41 25.80
CA ALA A 471 41.27 -10.88 26.90
C ALA A 471 42.33 -9.87 26.43
N GLY A 472 42.73 -9.86 25.15
CA GLY A 472 43.62 -8.87 24.56
C GLY A 472 42.94 -7.58 24.10
N ASN A 473 41.61 -7.51 24.08
CA ASN A 473 40.85 -6.37 23.59
C ASN A 473 40.67 -5.31 24.70
N GLU A 474 41.15 -4.09 24.46
CA GLU A 474 41.05 -2.95 25.39
C GLU A 474 39.61 -2.59 25.75
N LEU A 475 38.68 -2.67 24.78
CA LEU A 475 37.26 -2.38 25.01
C LEU A 475 36.64 -3.42 25.96
N TYR A 476 37.00 -4.69 25.81
CA TYR A 476 36.53 -5.76 26.69
C TYR A 476 37.09 -5.61 28.11
N GLN A 477 38.40 -5.37 28.24
CA GLN A 477 39.04 -5.13 29.54
C GLN A 477 38.43 -3.93 30.27
N THR A 478 38.15 -2.85 29.54
CA THR A 478 37.52 -1.65 30.07
C THR A 478 36.09 -1.93 30.52
N ALA A 479 35.28 -2.59 29.68
CA ALA A 479 33.91 -2.94 30.02
C ALA A 479 33.84 -3.86 31.25
N GLN A 480 34.76 -4.82 31.37
CA GLN A 480 34.88 -5.69 32.54
C GLN A 480 35.30 -4.91 33.79
N LYS A 481 36.27 -3.99 33.68
CA LYS A 481 36.76 -3.17 34.80
C LYS A 481 35.70 -2.20 35.33
N LEU A 482 34.90 -1.62 34.45
CA LEU A 482 33.78 -0.74 34.80
C LEU A 482 32.54 -1.50 35.27
N ASP A 483 32.56 -2.83 35.17
CA ASP A 483 31.44 -3.72 35.48
C ASP A 483 30.17 -3.40 34.69
N VAL A 484 30.29 -3.06 33.41
CA VAL A 484 29.17 -2.63 32.54
C VAL A 484 28.68 -3.72 31.59
N LEU A 485 28.85 -5.01 31.92
CA LEU A 485 28.46 -6.12 31.04
C LEU A 485 27.22 -6.85 31.56
N TYR A 486 26.37 -7.32 30.64
CA TYR A 486 25.27 -8.23 30.96
C TYR A 486 25.80 -9.55 31.53
N LYS A 487 25.09 -10.08 32.54
CA LYS A 487 25.47 -11.29 33.28
C LYS A 487 24.32 -12.28 33.38
N TYR A 488 24.65 -13.56 33.49
CA TYR A 488 23.71 -14.56 33.99
C TYR A 488 23.37 -14.28 35.45
N GLN A 489 22.26 -14.86 35.93
CA GLN A 489 21.85 -14.78 37.35
C GLN A 489 22.90 -15.37 38.31
N SER A 490 23.81 -16.22 37.82
CA SER A 490 24.96 -16.73 38.58
C SER A 490 26.05 -15.68 38.82
N GLY A 491 25.96 -14.51 38.18
CA GLY A 491 26.97 -13.45 38.19
C GLY A 491 28.08 -13.58 37.14
N LEU A 492 28.08 -14.66 36.34
CA LEU A 492 29.01 -14.84 35.24
C LEU A 492 28.64 -13.95 34.05
N ILE A 493 29.64 -13.39 33.34
CA ILE A 493 29.43 -12.58 32.13
C ILE A 493 28.73 -13.42 31.06
N TYR A 494 27.73 -12.82 30.42
CA TYR A 494 27.00 -13.44 29.33
C TYR A 494 27.83 -13.44 28.04
N ASN A 495 27.89 -14.60 27.37
CA ASN A 495 28.64 -14.78 26.12
C ASN A 495 27.68 -15.15 24.99
N GLY A 496 27.53 -14.25 24.03
CA GLY A 496 26.73 -14.48 22.83
C GLY A 496 27.59 -14.77 21.60
N THR A 497 26.94 -14.71 20.44
CA THR A 497 27.56 -14.93 19.13
C THR A 497 27.02 -13.89 18.15
N TYR A 498 27.91 -13.24 17.42
CA TYR A 498 27.57 -12.27 16.39
C TYR A 498 28.57 -12.38 15.23
N LEU A 499 28.07 -12.56 14.01
CA LEU A 499 28.85 -12.84 12.80
C LEU A 499 29.82 -14.01 12.97
N GLY A 500 29.39 -15.04 13.70
CA GLY A 500 30.20 -16.21 14.05
C GLY A 500 31.33 -15.98 15.07
N GLN A 501 31.49 -14.76 15.60
CA GLN A 501 32.47 -14.44 16.64
C GLN A 501 31.84 -14.46 18.04
N LYS A 502 32.65 -14.75 19.08
CA LYS A 502 32.19 -14.68 20.48
C LYS A 502 32.21 -13.24 20.98
N VAL A 503 31.07 -12.78 21.46
CA VAL A 503 30.85 -11.39 21.88
C VAL A 503 30.23 -11.29 23.27
N VAL A 504 30.41 -10.13 23.89
CA VAL A 504 29.69 -9.72 25.10
C VAL A 504 28.93 -8.41 24.85
N PHE A 505 28.01 -8.09 25.76
CA PHE A 505 27.03 -7.01 25.58
C PHE A 505 27.17 -5.99 26.71
N PRO A 506 27.58 -4.75 26.42
CA PRO A 506 27.52 -3.66 27.37
C PRO A 506 26.09 -3.34 27.81
N ASP A 507 25.93 -2.93 29.07
CA ASP A 507 24.70 -2.38 29.61
C ASP A 507 24.72 -0.85 29.47
N PHE A 508 24.20 -0.37 28.34
CA PHE A 508 24.18 1.06 28.04
C PHE A 508 23.28 1.89 28.97
N SER A 509 22.45 1.24 29.81
CA SER A 509 21.66 1.94 30.83
C SER A 509 22.46 2.30 32.09
N ASN A 510 23.68 1.77 32.23
CA ASN A 510 24.53 2.01 33.38
C ASN A 510 25.14 3.43 33.35
N GLU A 511 25.11 4.14 34.47
CA GLU A 511 25.64 5.51 34.61
C GLU A 511 27.13 5.65 34.26
N THR A 512 27.92 4.58 34.47
CA THR A 512 29.37 4.55 34.16
C THR A 512 29.67 4.28 32.69
N ILE A 513 28.66 3.97 31.85
CA ILE A 513 28.87 3.70 30.42
C ILE A 513 29.51 4.87 29.68
N ARG A 514 29.35 6.11 30.19
CA ARG A 514 30.01 7.28 29.62
C ARG A 514 31.54 7.15 29.58
N GLN A 515 32.13 6.53 30.60
CA GLN A 515 33.59 6.27 30.66
C GLN A 515 33.99 5.21 29.62
N TYR A 516 33.14 4.22 29.38
CA TYR A 516 33.34 3.25 28.31
C TYR A 516 33.27 3.92 26.93
N ASN A 517 32.28 4.79 26.69
CA ASN A 517 32.16 5.53 25.43
C ASN A 517 33.37 6.44 25.18
N GLU A 518 33.95 7.03 26.22
CA GLU A 518 35.20 7.79 26.10
C GLU A 518 36.37 6.92 25.61
N VAL A 519 36.56 5.74 26.20
CA VAL A 519 37.60 4.80 25.76
C VAL A 519 37.32 4.30 24.35
N LEU A 520 36.05 4.03 24.01
CA LEU A 520 35.64 3.59 22.68
C LEU A 520 36.03 4.61 21.60
N ILE A 521 35.71 5.89 21.79
CA ILE A 521 36.01 6.93 20.81
C ILE A 521 37.53 7.18 20.72
N ASN A 522 38.23 7.28 21.84
CA ASN A 522 39.70 7.45 21.85
C ASN A 522 40.41 6.26 21.18
N TRP A 523 39.90 5.04 21.40
CA TRP A 523 40.43 3.84 20.77
C TRP A 523 40.21 3.88 19.25
N LEU A 524 39.02 4.29 18.79
CA LEU A 524 38.73 4.44 17.36
C LEU A 524 39.65 5.48 16.69
N GLU A 525 39.83 6.65 17.31
CA GLU A 525 40.78 7.68 16.83
C GLU A 525 42.20 7.14 16.73
N THR A 526 42.64 6.36 17.72
CA THR A 526 44.00 5.80 17.76
C THR A 526 44.21 4.76 16.67
N VAL A 527 43.23 3.86 16.49
CA VAL A 527 43.32 2.76 15.53
C VAL A 527 43.18 3.26 14.09
N LEU A 528 42.25 4.18 13.84
CA LEU A 528 41.96 4.69 12.50
C LEU A 528 42.73 5.99 12.17
N LYS A 529 43.49 6.55 13.11
CA LYS A 529 44.29 7.80 12.94
C LYS A 529 43.51 8.92 12.23
N VAL A 530 42.24 9.09 12.59
CA VAL A 530 41.36 10.12 12.05
C VAL A 530 41.09 11.15 13.13
N ASP A 531 41.31 12.42 12.78
CA ASP A 531 41.14 13.55 13.68
C ASP A 531 39.66 13.77 14.07
N SER A 532 38.70 13.28 13.25
CA SER A 532 37.29 13.26 13.62
C SER A 532 36.42 12.34 12.74
N PHE A 533 35.41 11.69 13.33
CA PHE A 533 34.33 11.00 12.59
C PHE A 533 33.15 11.93 12.30
N SER A 534 32.51 11.78 11.14
CA SER A 534 31.27 12.54 10.84
C SER A 534 30.03 11.96 11.56
N GLY A 535 30.12 10.73 12.05
CA GLY A 535 29.03 10.06 12.74
C GLY A 535 29.10 8.53 12.75
N PHE A 536 28.01 7.89 13.17
CA PHE A 536 27.88 6.44 13.34
C PHE A 536 26.56 5.89 12.80
N VAL A 537 26.59 4.62 12.42
CA VAL A 537 25.42 3.83 12.02
C VAL A 537 25.26 2.67 13.02
N MET A 538 24.21 2.70 13.84
CA MET A 538 23.94 1.67 14.85
C MET A 538 23.08 0.55 14.25
N ASN A 539 23.75 -0.37 13.56
CA ASN A 539 23.13 -1.61 13.10
C ASN A 539 22.97 -2.59 14.27
N ASP A 540 21.98 -3.48 14.16
CA ASP A 540 21.81 -4.65 15.05
C ASP A 540 21.73 -4.33 16.55
N ASN A 541 21.27 -3.12 16.88
CA ASN A 541 21.21 -2.60 18.25
C ASN A 541 19.93 -2.96 19.03
N TRP A 542 19.12 -3.89 18.53
CA TRP A 542 18.04 -4.59 19.26
C TRP A 542 18.57 -5.78 20.08
N PRO A 543 19.74 -5.60 20.69
CA PRO A 543 20.99 -6.33 20.48
C PRO A 543 20.86 -7.74 19.86
N GLN A 544 21.44 -7.91 18.67
CA GLN A 544 21.41 -9.18 17.94
C GLN A 544 22.32 -10.26 18.54
N ASP A 545 21.77 -11.45 18.76
CA ASP A 545 22.54 -12.64 19.17
C ASP A 545 22.16 -13.89 18.37
N GLU A 546 23.09 -14.39 17.59
CA GLU A 546 22.95 -15.58 16.74
C GLU A 546 22.93 -16.89 17.54
N SER A 547 23.29 -16.86 18.83
CA SER A 547 23.27 -18.05 19.69
C SER A 547 21.85 -18.62 19.88
N TYR A 548 20.82 -17.84 19.57
CA TYR A 548 19.40 -18.16 19.74
C TYR A 548 18.61 -18.11 18.42
N GLU A 549 19.25 -18.43 17.29
CA GLU A 549 18.65 -18.45 15.95
C GLU A 549 17.46 -19.44 15.83
N ASN A 550 17.56 -20.60 16.49
CA ASN A 550 16.70 -21.77 16.27
C ASN A 550 16.06 -22.32 17.56
N VAL A 551 15.55 -21.45 18.44
CA VAL A 551 14.85 -21.89 19.65
C VAL A 551 13.43 -22.36 19.28
N GLU A 552 13.07 -23.59 19.65
CA GLU A 552 11.71 -24.10 19.47
C GLU A 552 10.69 -23.19 20.17
N LYS A 553 9.62 -22.83 19.46
CA LYS A 553 8.50 -22.06 20.01
C LYS A 553 7.78 -22.91 21.06
N GLY A 554 8.13 -22.75 22.33
CA GLY A 554 7.37 -23.29 23.45
C GLY A 554 6.10 -22.47 23.72
N ASP A 555 5.13 -23.08 24.41
CA ASP A 555 3.86 -22.47 24.80
C ASP A 555 3.98 -21.63 26.09
N PHE A 556 4.59 -20.42 26.05
CA PHE A 556 4.41 -19.31 27.03
C PHE A 556 5.17 -18.02 26.59
N PRO A 557 4.78 -16.78 26.95
CA PRO A 557 4.64 -15.64 26.02
C PRO A 557 5.91 -14.89 25.61
N TYR A 558 7.09 -15.21 26.16
CA TYR A 558 8.35 -14.53 25.83
C TYR A 558 9.42 -15.55 25.43
N TYR A 559 9.81 -15.59 24.16
CA TYR A 559 10.91 -16.42 23.65
C TYR A 559 12.04 -15.52 23.11
N SER A 560 13.28 -15.76 23.55
CA SER A 560 14.44 -15.05 23.01
C SER A 560 14.79 -15.68 21.67
N SER A 561 14.70 -14.89 20.59
CA SER A 561 15.16 -15.27 19.26
C SER A 561 15.94 -14.10 18.68
N TYR A 562 17.13 -14.38 18.15
CA TYR A 562 18.05 -13.37 17.63
C TYR A 562 18.39 -12.24 18.62
N THR A 563 18.37 -12.52 19.93
CA THR A 563 18.67 -11.55 20.98
C THR A 563 19.09 -12.24 22.28
N LEU A 564 19.49 -11.48 23.30
CA LEU A 564 19.92 -12.03 24.59
C LEU A 564 18.78 -12.78 25.30
N PRO A 565 19.10 -13.76 26.17
CA PRO A 565 18.12 -14.43 27.01
C PRO A 565 17.39 -13.43 27.92
N TRP A 566 16.07 -13.55 28.02
CA TRP A 566 15.25 -12.72 28.91
C TRP A 566 15.71 -12.71 30.37
N THR A 567 16.40 -13.78 30.80
CA THR A 567 16.85 -14.00 32.17
C THR A 567 18.20 -13.37 32.49
N VAL A 568 18.98 -12.93 31.50
CA VAL A 568 20.23 -12.20 31.79
C VAL A 568 19.91 -10.85 32.41
N GLN A 569 20.81 -10.35 33.23
CA GLN A 569 20.62 -9.14 34.01
C GLN A 569 21.65 -8.08 33.62
N GLY A 570 21.18 -6.84 33.58
CA GLY A 570 22.04 -5.67 33.59
C GLY A 570 22.73 -5.51 34.95
N THR A 571 23.51 -4.45 35.09
CA THR A 571 24.35 -4.22 36.28
C THR A 571 23.54 -3.90 37.54
N ASP A 572 22.36 -3.34 37.35
CA ASP A 572 21.35 -3.07 38.37
C ASP A 572 20.53 -4.32 38.77
N LYS A 573 20.90 -5.50 38.26
CA LYS A 573 20.19 -6.79 38.44
C LYS A 573 18.80 -6.83 37.80
N VAL A 574 18.46 -5.83 36.97
CA VAL A 574 17.22 -5.83 36.21
C VAL A 574 17.37 -6.76 35.01
N LEU A 575 16.37 -7.62 34.81
CA LEU A 575 16.35 -8.57 33.70
C LEU A 575 16.30 -7.85 32.35
N HIS A 576 16.99 -8.37 31.35
CA HIS A 576 16.98 -7.85 29.98
C HIS A 576 15.55 -7.78 29.41
N LEU A 577 14.66 -8.69 29.82
CA LEU A 577 13.23 -8.64 29.48
C LEU A 577 12.60 -7.25 29.69
N LYS A 578 12.99 -6.53 30.74
CA LYS A 578 12.47 -5.19 31.07
C LYS A 578 13.16 -4.06 30.30
N LYS A 579 14.36 -4.32 29.77
CA LYS A 579 15.24 -3.31 29.13
C LYS A 579 15.37 -3.47 27.62
N HIS A 580 14.98 -4.62 27.06
CA HIS A 580 15.23 -5.00 25.67
C HIS A 580 14.83 -3.92 24.66
N ASN A 581 13.60 -3.40 24.75
CA ASN A 581 13.09 -2.39 23.81
C ASN A 581 13.80 -1.04 23.89
N SER A 582 14.44 -0.72 25.02
CA SER A 582 15.20 0.52 25.22
C SER A 582 16.71 0.32 25.08
N TYR A 583 17.18 -0.89 24.76
CA TYR A 583 18.63 -1.14 24.69
C TYR A 583 19.33 -0.26 23.66
N GLY A 584 18.81 -0.22 22.43
CA GLY A 584 19.37 0.63 21.37
C GLY A 584 19.20 2.13 21.64
N GLU A 585 18.15 2.52 22.37
CA GLU A 585 17.97 3.90 22.86
C GLU A 585 19.06 4.28 23.87
N PHE A 586 19.35 3.41 24.83
CA PHE A 586 20.41 3.64 25.80
C PHE A 586 21.77 3.72 25.10
N GLN A 587 22.02 2.89 24.09
CA GLN A 587 23.23 3.02 23.26
C GLN A 587 23.29 4.39 22.55
N ASN A 588 22.22 4.77 21.85
CA ASN A 588 22.14 6.03 21.11
C ASN A 588 22.32 7.24 22.03
N SER A 589 21.50 7.35 23.07
CA SER A 589 21.52 8.47 24.01
C SER A 589 22.85 8.60 24.76
N SER A 590 23.44 7.49 25.21
CA SER A 590 24.73 7.53 25.92
C SER A 590 25.90 7.93 25.01
N LEU A 591 25.87 7.52 23.73
CA LEU A 591 26.89 7.90 22.77
C LEU A 591 26.71 9.35 22.31
N HIS A 592 25.49 9.76 21.97
CA HIS A 592 25.17 11.13 21.56
C HIS A 592 25.57 12.14 22.64
N ALA A 593 25.24 11.85 23.90
CA ALA A 593 25.62 12.70 25.04
C ALA A 593 27.13 12.87 25.19
N TYR A 594 27.92 11.82 24.91
CA TYR A 594 29.37 11.90 24.90
C TYR A 594 29.87 12.74 23.72
N LEU A 595 29.42 12.42 22.50
CA LEU A 595 29.89 13.04 21.27
C LEU A 595 29.59 14.54 21.18
N LYS A 596 28.45 14.99 21.73
CA LYS A 596 28.11 16.42 21.82
C LYS A 596 29.13 17.23 22.62
N SER A 597 29.85 16.61 23.55
CA SER A 597 30.92 17.27 24.31
C SER A 597 32.28 17.23 23.63
N TRP A 598 32.43 16.38 22.60
CA TRP A 598 33.71 16.07 21.97
C TRP A 598 33.94 16.88 20.67
N SER A 599 32.91 17.15 19.86
CA SER A 599 33.02 17.89 18.58
C SER A 599 32.27 19.22 18.57
N SER A 600 32.78 20.20 17.81
CA SER A 600 32.08 21.47 17.53
C SER A 600 30.93 21.31 16.53
N GLU A 601 30.97 20.28 15.70
CA GLU A 601 29.88 19.88 14.80
C GLU A 601 29.12 18.69 15.41
N GLU A 602 27.80 18.71 15.34
CA GLU A 602 26.97 17.63 15.84
C GLU A 602 27.11 16.38 14.95
N PRO A 603 27.58 15.24 15.48
CA PRO A 603 27.77 14.03 14.70
C PRO A 603 26.43 13.39 14.37
N LEU A 604 26.33 12.81 13.18
CA LEU A 604 25.14 12.08 12.78
C LEU A 604 25.13 10.69 13.45
N ILE A 605 24.03 10.32 14.09
CA ILE A 605 23.79 8.94 14.49
C ILE A 605 22.53 8.47 13.78
N ALA A 606 22.63 7.39 13.01
CA ALA A 606 21.50 6.69 12.43
C ALA A 606 21.34 5.32 13.12
N SER A 607 20.11 4.90 13.44
CA SER A 607 19.86 3.73 14.30
C SER A 607 18.80 2.81 13.74
N SER A 608 19.01 1.50 13.86
CA SER A 608 18.01 0.48 13.53
C SER A 608 16.92 0.35 14.59
N THR A 609 17.18 0.78 15.83
CA THR A 609 16.17 0.86 16.89
C THR A 609 15.23 2.04 16.64
N LYS A 610 13.94 1.73 16.53
CA LYS A 610 12.86 2.70 16.31
C LYS A 610 12.19 3.07 17.62
N GLN A 611 11.93 4.36 17.79
CA GLN A 611 11.05 4.86 18.82
C GLN A 611 10.11 5.91 18.21
N TYR A 612 9.25 6.49 19.03
CA TYR A 612 8.36 7.55 18.59
C TYR A 612 9.00 8.91 18.80
N GLY A 613 9.02 9.71 17.74
CA GLY A 613 9.58 11.06 17.82
C GLY A 613 11.10 11.09 17.68
N ASN A 614 11.72 10.05 17.13
CA ASN A 614 13.15 10.03 16.87
C ASN A 614 13.52 11.22 15.97
N THR A 615 14.53 11.94 16.42
CA THR A 615 15.15 13.02 15.64
C THR A 615 16.20 12.49 14.68
N GLU A 616 16.78 11.35 15.02
CA GLU A 616 17.80 10.60 14.32
C GLU A 616 17.22 9.82 13.14
N PRO A 617 18.00 9.60 12.06
CA PRO A 617 17.59 8.72 10.98
C PRO A 617 17.29 7.30 11.45
N VAL A 618 16.12 6.82 11.05
CA VAL A 618 15.70 5.44 11.30
C VAL A 618 16.16 4.56 10.16
N ILE A 619 16.87 3.49 10.51
CA ILE A 619 17.37 2.50 9.55
C ILE A 619 16.42 1.29 9.49
N SER A 620 16.39 0.63 8.35
CA SER A 620 15.75 -0.68 8.19
C SER A 620 16.64 -1.54 7.31
N ASP A 621 16.98 -2.73 7.81
CA ASP A 621 17.89 -3.69 7.18
C ASP A 621 17.24 -5.09 7.16
N HIS A 622 17.91 -6.08 6.59
CA HIS A 622 17.47 -7.48 6.45
C HIS A 622 16.19 -7.65 5.60
N LEU A 623 16.16 -7.00 4.44
CA LEU A 623 15.03 -6.98 3.53
C LEU A 623 15.32 -7.64 2.17
N ASP A 624 14.49 -8.61 1.80
CA ASP A 624 14.52 -9.21 0.47
C ASP A 624 14.03 -8.25 -0.62
N THR A 625 14.66 -8.32 -1.79
CA THR A 625 14.34 -7.46 -2.93
C THR A 625 13.07 -7.92 -3.65
N THR A 626 11.89 -7.57 -3.12
CA THR A 626 10.58 -7.92 -3.72
C THR A 626 9.63 -6.72 -3.79
N TRP A 627 8.65 -6.78 -4.70
CA TRP A 627 7.60 -5.75 -4.80
C TRP A 627 6.73 -5.67 -3.55
N ASP A 628 6.43 -6.82 -2.94
CA ASP A 628 5.67 -6.87 -1.68
C ASP A 628 6.42 -6.16 -0.55
N ASN A 629 7.72 -6.42 -0.43
CA ASN A 629 8.56 -5.73 0.55
C ASN A 629 8.64 -4.23 0.27
N PHE A 630 8.78 -3.80 -0.99
CA PHE A 630 8.73 -2.38 -1.33
C PHE A 630 7.41 -1.72 -0.90
N ARG A 631 6.27 -2.36 -1.19
CA ARG A 631 4.93 -1.91 -0.78
C ARG A 631 4.74 -1.84 0.73
N ILE A 632 5.10 -2.92 1.44
CA ILE A 632 5.00 -3.02 2.90
C ILE A 632 5.88 -1.96 3.57
N TYR A 633 7.12 -1.78 3.13
CA TYR A 633 8.05 -0.83 3.74
C TYR A 633 7.72 0.63 3.43
N LEU A 634 7.19 0.93 2.23
CA LEU A 634 6.64 2.26 1.98
C LEU A 634 5.57 2.62 3.00
N ASN A 635 4.64 1.71 3.24
CA ASN A 635 3.61 1.91 4.25
C ASN A 635 4.19 2.03 5.68
N LYS A 636 5.12 1.16 6.07
CA LYS A 636 5.79 1.25 7.40
C LYS A 636 6.53 2.58 7.59
N ILE A 637 7.17 3.11 6.55
CA ILE A 637 7.93 4.36 6.61
C ILE A 637 7.03 5.58 6.69
N LEU A 638 5.92 5.60 5.94
CA LEU A 638 4.89 6.65 6.07
C LEU A 638 4.29 6.65 7.48
N PHE A 639 3.99 5.47 8.04
CA PHE A 639 3.55 5.34 9.41
C PHE A 639 4.59 5.87 10.41
N SER A 640 5.86 5.48 10.24
CA SER A 640 6.97 5.95 11.06
C SER A 640 7.04 7.48 11.05
N SER A 641 6.79 8.12 9.91
CA SER A 641 6.82 9.58 9.82
C SER A 641 5.72 10.24 10.66
N ILE A 642 4.48 9.77 10.57
CA ILE A 642 3.37 10.36 11.34
C ILE A 642 3.43 10.08 12.84
N THR A 643 4.20 9.08 13.26
CA THR A 643 4.42 8.82 14.69
C THR A 643 5.53 9.68 15.31
N GLY A 644 6.11 10.58 14.51
CA GLY A 644 7.04 11.62 14.94
C GLY A 644 8.46 11.46 14.43
N ASN A 645 8.77 10.37 13.71
CA ASN A 645 10.12 10.17 13.18
C ASN A 645 10.33 11.06 11.95
N ARG A 646 11.23 12.05 12.06
CA ARG A 646 11.35 13.09 11.03
C ARG A 646 12.23 12.67 9.86
N LEU A 647 13.23 11.84 10.12
CA LEU A 647 14.23 11.37 9.15
C LEU A 647 14.01 9.91 8.77
N VAL A 648 12.94 9.66 8.02
CA VAL A 648 12.62 8.33 7.52
C VAL A 648 13.16 8.11 6.10
N GLY A 649 13.52 6.86 5.78
CA GLY A 649 14.06 6.48 4.48
C GLY A 649 13.64 5.07 4.08
N LEU A 650 13.63 4.80 2.78
CA LEU A 650 13.33 3.46 2.25
C LEU A 650 14.60 2.62 2.13
N PRO A 651 14.55 1.31 2.46
CA PRO A 651 15.66 0.38 2.22
C PRO A 651 15.77 0.05 0.72
N ILE A 652 16.51 0.86 -0.01
CA ILE A 652 16.55 0.85 -1.48
C ILE A 652 16.98 -0.53 -1.99
N CYS A 653 16.14 -1.16 -2.82
CA CYS A 653 16.38 -2.50 -3.37
C CYS A 653 16.50 -3.62 -2.31
N GLY A 654 16.15 -3.39 -1.04
CA GLY A 654 16.52 -4.30 0.05
C GLY A 654 18.04 -4.41 0.24
N ASP A 655 18.51 -5.36 1.04
CA ASP A 655 19.95 -5.55 1.34
C ASP A 655 20.42 -7.03 1.36
N THR A 656 19.51 -8.01 1.31
CA THR A 656 19.84 -9.45 1.40
C THR A 656 20.41 -10.03 0.09
N ALA A 657 20.98 -11.23 0.15
CA ALA A 657 21.53 -11.96 -1.01
C ALA A 657 20.49 -12.33 -2.09
N SER A 658 19.19 -12.10 -1.85
CA SER A 658 18.11 -12.37 -2.82
C SER A 658 18.17 -11.50 -4.09
N TYR A 659 18.98 -10.43 -4.09
CA TYR A 659 19.06 -9.48 -5.18
C TYR A 659 19.70 -10.07 -6.46
N ASN A 660 18.96 -10.02 -7.57
CA ASN A 660 19.46 -10.33 -8.90
C ASN A 660 19.36 -9.09 -9.80
N LYS A 661 20.50 -8.60 -10.30
CA LYS A 661 20.58 -7.38 -11.12
C LYS A 661 19.60 -7.40 -12.30
N THR A 662 19.52 -8.51 -13.03
CA THR A 662 18.68 -8.62 -14.24
C THR A 662 17.19 -8.76 -13.91
N LEU A 663 16.83 -9.58 -12.93
CA LEU A 663 15.41 -9.81 -12.58
C LEU A 663 14.79 -8.61 -11.86
N HIS A 664 15.59 -7.85 -11.11
CA HIS A 664 15.11 -6.79 -10.21
C HIS A 664 15.40 -5.38 -10.72
N GLU A 665 15.90 -5.20 -11.95
CA GLU A 665 16.22 -3.88 -12.53
C GLU A 665 15.03 -2.90 -12.42
N ALA A 666 13.86 -3.30 -12.90
CA ALA A 666 12.66 -2.46 -12.88
C ALA A 666 12.18 -2.14 -11.46
N LEU A 667 12.26 -3.11 -10.54
CA LEU A 667 11.94 -2.89 -9.13
C LEU A 667 12.89 -1.86 -8.52
N CYS A 668 14.20 -2.03 -8.74
CA CYS A 668 15.20 -1.11 -8.23
C CYS A 668 15.03 0.31 -8.75
N ILE A 669 14.78 0.50 -10.05
CA ILE A 669 14.52 1.82 -10.62
C ILE A 669 13.36 2.51 -9.89
N ARG A 670 12.22 1.81 -9.70
CA ARG A 670 11.07 2.36 -8.98
C ARG A 670 11.36 2.64 -7.51
N TRP A 671 12.08 1.75 -6.84
CA TRP A 671 12.44 1.91 -5.44
C TRP A 671 13.36 3.11 -5.22
N TYR A 672 14.33 3.32 -6.11
CA TYR A 672 15.20 4.50 -6.10
C TYR A 672 14.42 5.80 -6.30
N ILE A 673 13.50 5.84 -7.28
CA ILE A 673 12.65 7.02 -7.51
C ILE A 673 11.79 7.32 -6.27
N ALA A 674 11.23 6.30 -5.63
CA ALA A 674 10.45 6.45 -4.41
C ALA A 674 11.27 6.75 -3.16
N ALA A 675 12.55 6.37 -3.13
CA ALA A 675 13.44 6.74 -2.04
C ALA A 675 13.93 8.18 -2.20
N ALA A 676 14.07 8.66 -3.43
CA ALA A 676 14.50 10.03 -3.74
C ALA A 676 13.56 11.11 -3.17
N THR A 677 12.32 10.75 -2.85
CA THR A 677 11.28 11.58 -2.23
C THR A 677 11.22 11.48 -0.69
N MET A 678 12.09 10.68 -0.06
CA MET A 678 12.12 10.49 1.40
C MET A 678 13.15 11.42 2.06
N PRO A 679 12.98 11.90 3.29
CA PRO A 679 13.97 12.79 3.92
C PRO A 679 15.34 12.14 4.15
N TYR A 680 15.40 10.83 4.38
CA TYR A 680 16.65 10.06 4.48
C TYR A 680 16.83 9.11 3.29
N PHE A 681 18.05 9.05 2.73
CA PHE A 681 18.36 8.26 1.53
C PHE A 681 19.64 7.45 1.76
N ARG A 682 19.50 6.13 1.80
CA ARG A 682 20.60 5.20 2.03
C ARG A 682 20.49 4.00 1.11
N VAL A 683 21.60 3.62 0.51
CA VAL A 683 21.75 2.37 -0.24
C VAL A 683 22.60 1.43 0.61
N SER A 684 22.08 0.22 0.83
CA SER A 684 22.79 -0.84 1.55
C SER A 684 22.74 -2.15 0.77
N SER A 685 23.78 -2.98 0.89
CA SER A 685 23.85 -4.27 0.21
C SER A 685 24.84 -5.23 0.87
N GLY A 686 24.45 -6.50 1.07
CA GLY A 686 25.31 -7.54 1.64
C GLY A 686 26.23 -8.29 0.65
N ASP A 687 25.69 -8.80 -0.47
CA ASP A 687 26.46 -9.71 -1.37
C ASP A 687 26.54 -9.24 -2.83
N VAL A 688 25.82 -8.18 -3.22
CA VAL A 688 25.84 -7.60 -4.57
C VAL A 688 25.59 -6.08 -4.48
N PHE A 689 26.55 -5.28 -4.97
CA PHE A 689 26.44 -3.83 -5.00
C PHE A 689 25.23 -3.33 -5.79
N ARG A 690 24.61 -2.26 -5.27
CA ARG A 690 23.33 -1.72 -5.75
C ARG A 690 23.40 -0.24 -6.06
N ASP A 691 24.57 0.38 -5.93
CA ASP A 691 24.79 1.76 -6.35
C ASP A 691 24.54 1.92 -7.85
N PRO A 692 24.37 3.16 -8.34
CA PRO A 692 24.03 3.42 -9.74
C PRO A 692 25.02 2.79 -10.74
N ALA A 693 26.32 2.70 -10.42
CA ALA A 693 27.31 2.11 -11.32
C ALA A 693 27.19 0.57 -11.39
N ASN A 694 26.61 -0.05 -10.37
CA ASN A 694 26.46 -1.49 -10.25
C ASN A 694 25.07 -2.03 -10.65
N LEU A 695 24.15 -1.18 -11.13
CA LEU A 695 22.89 -1.63 -11.71
C LEU A 695 23.08 -2.41 -13.03
N ASN A 696 22.08 -3.18 -13.44
CA ASN A 696 22.15 -4.09 -14.58
C ASN A 696 22.46 -3.39 -15.92
N SER A 697 21.94 -2.18 -16.13
CA SER A 697 22.15 -1.42 -17.37
C SER A 697 22.48 0.05 -17.12
N GLN A 698 23.15 0.66 -18.11
CA GLN A 698 23.37 2.10 -18.13
C GLN A 698 22.06 2.89 -18.14
N PHE A 699 20.99 2.31 -18.68
CA PHE A 699 19.65 2.92 -18.65
C PHE A 699 19.16 3.08 -17.22
N ALA A 700 19.21 2.02 -16.42
CA ALA A 700 18.86 2.07 -15.00
C ALA A 700 19.74 3.07 -14.23
N ALA A 701 21.06 3.00 -14.45
CA ALA A 701 22.03 3.89 -13.83
C ALA A 701 21.72 5.37 -14.11
N ASN A 702 21.42 5.74 -15.35
CA ASN A 702 21.11 7.12 -15.73
C ASN A 702 19.79 7.62 -15.11
N ILE A 703 18.77 6.76 -15.01
CA ILE A 703 17.49 7.12 -14.38
C ILE A 703 17.67 7.36 -12.89
N VAL A 704 18.38 6.45 -12.22
CA VAL A 704 18.64 6.56 -10.78
C VAL A 704 19.48 7.79 -10.46
N ARG A 705 20.53 8.09 -11.25
CA ARG A 705 21.29 9.34 -11.10
C ARG A 705 20.41 10.57 -11.30
N ALA A 706 19.56 10.59 -12.31
CA ALA A 706 18.63 11.69 -12.52
C ALA A 706 17.63 11.84 -11.35
N ALA A 707 17.26 10.74 -10.68
CA ALA A 707 16.45 10.81 -9.46
C ALA A 707 17.26 11.40 -8.28
N MET A 708 18.51 10.98 -8.09
CA MET A 708 19.39 11.56 -7.06
C MET A 708 19.64 13.06 -7.31
N GLU A 709 19.89 13.48 -8.55
CA GLU A 709 20.06 14.89 -8.90
C GLU A 709 18.81 15.73 -8.58
N ARG A 710 17.61 15.22 -8.89
CA ARG A 710 16.34 15.89 -8.57
C ARG A 710 16.10 15.96 -7.06
N ARG A 711 16.46 14.91 -6.32
CA ARG A 711 16.43 14.90 -4.86
C ARG A 711 17.26 16.06 -4.28
N LYS A 712 18.48 16.24 -4.77
CA LYS A 712 19.37 17.33 -4.31
C LYS A 712 18.73 18.71 -4.46
N LEU A 713 17.88 18.91 -5.47
CA LEU A 713 17.13 20.16 -5.65
C LEU A 713 16.10 20.44 -4.53
N LEU A 714 15.52 19.38 -3.93
CA LEU A 714 14.49 19.48 -2.89
C LEU A 714 15.06 19.58 -1.47
N GLN A 715 16.37 19.49 -1.30
CA GLN A 715 17.03 19.43 0.01
C GLN A 715 16.67 20.61 0.93
N ASP A 716 16.79 21.85 0.44
CA ASP A 716 16.46 23.03 1.24
C ASP A 716 14.94 23.14 1.50
N TYR A 717 14.10 22.59 0.61
CA TYR A 717 12.66 22.52 0.84
C TYR A 717 12.33 21.57 2.00
N TYR A 718 12.93 20.37 2.05
CA TYR A 718 12.81 19.49 3.23
C TYR A 718 13.31 20.18 4.51
N TYR A 719 14.43 20.92 4.41
CA TYR A 719 14.96 21.68 5.53
C TYR A 719 13.98 22.74 6.06
N THR A 720 13.25 23.36 5.14
CA THR A 720 12.20 24.34 5.47
C THR A 720 11.01 23.68 6.14
N LEU A 721 10.55 22.51 5.65
CA LEU A 721 9.41 21.79 6.23
C LEU A 721 9.64 21.39 7.68
N LEU A 722 10.89 21.14 8.08
CA LEU A 722 11.25 20.78 9.46
C LEU A 722 11.05 21.88 10.49
N GLN A 723 10.83 23.12 10.05
CA GLN A 723 10.42 24.20 10.95
C GLN A 723 9.02 23.96 11.53
N ASN A 724 8.22 23.11 10.88
CA ASN A 724 6.91 22.70 11.35
C ASN A 724 7.03 21.36 12.13
N PRO A 725 6.32 21.19 13.26
CA PRO A 725 6.28 19.92 13.98
C PRO A 725 5.65 18.77 13.17
N ALA A 726 4.88 19.08 12.13
CA ALA A 726 4.20 18.09 11.31
C ALA A 726 5.19 17.18 10.54
N PRO A 727 4.80 15.93 10.22
CA PRO A 727 5.64 15.00 9.48
C PRO A 727 6.02 15.51 8.10
N LEU A 728 7.20 15.12 7.61
CA LEU A 728 7.72 15.53 6.30
C LEU A 728 7.03 14.77 5.16
N VAL A 729 6.90 13.46 5.32
CA VAL A 729 6.17 12.60 4.39
C VAL A 729 4.94 12.06 5.10
N ARG A 730 3.77 12.12 4.47
CA ARG A 730 2.52 11.78 5.14
C ARG A 730 1.68 10.84 4.29
N PRO A 731 1.09 9.78 4.85
CA PRO A 731 0.07 9.04 4.14
C PRO A 731 -1.14 9.95 3.87
N MET A 732 -1.88 9.67 2.79
CA MET A 732 -2.96 10.55 2.34
C MET A 732 -4.02 10.80 3.43
N TYR A 733 -4.33 9.80 4.27
CA TYR A 733 -5.30 9.98 5.35
C TYR A 733 -4.89 10.99 6.41
N TYR A 734 -3.61 11.37 6.52
CA TYR A 734 -3.18 12.35 7.53
C TYR A 734 -3.78 13.73 7.25
N ASP A 735 -3.69 14.21 6.01
CA ASP A 735 -4.25 15.51 5.61
C ASP A 735 -5.73 15.37 5.14
N TYR A 736 -6.15 14.18 4.69
CA TYR A 736 -7.45 13.95 4.02
C TYR A 736 -8.33 12.87 4.69
N PHE A 737 -8.26 12.73 6.02
CA PHE A 737 -9.00 11.73 6.82
C PHE A 737 -10.53 11.77 6.69
N LYS A 738 -11.12 12.84 6.14
CA LYS A 738 -12.56 12.92 5.93
C LYS A 738 -13.04 11.95 4.84
N ASN A 739 -12.16 11.56 3.94
CA ASN A 739 -12.45 10.61 2.88
C ASN A 739 -11.90 9.23 3.27
N ASN A 740 -12.80 8.28 3.55
CA ASN A 740 -12.46 6.94 4.01
C ASN A 740 -11.60 6.13 3.02
N VAL A 741 -11.61 6.50 1.74
CA VAL A 741 -10.81 5.86 0.69
C VAL A 741 -9.30 6.08 0.92
N THR A 742 -8.93 7.17 1.60
CA THR A 742 -7.53 7.49 1.88
C THR A 742 -6.86 6.56 2.90
N PHE A 743 -7.65 5.80 3.67
CA PHE A 743 -7.18 4.92 4.74
C PHE A 743 -6.57 3.61 4.22
N SER A 744 -7.06 3.13 3.08
CA SER A 744 -6.58 1.91 2.41
C SER A 744 -5.67 2.21 1.21
N MET A 745 -5.31 3.48 1.00
CA MET A 745 -4.52 3.91 -0.13
C MET A 745 -3.04 3.53 0.01
N GLU A 746 -2.50 2.90 -1.04
CA GLU A 746 -1.09 2.51 -1.10
C GLU A 746 -0.39 3.18 -2.28
N GLY A 747 0.89 3.49 -2.12
CA GLY A 747 1.71 4.03 -3.20
C GLY A 747 1.46 5.50 -3.54
N GLN A 748 0.59 6.18 -2.80
CA GLN A 748 0.37 7.61 -2.89
C GLN A 748 0.48 8.25 -1.49
N TYR A 749 1.21 9.36 -1.40
CA TYR A 749 1.50 10.08 -0.15
C TYR A 749 1.84 11.54 -0.45
N THR A 750 1.92 12.37 0.59
CA THR A 750 2.31 13.78 0.46
C THR A 750 3.71 14.06 0.99
N ILE A 751 4.37 15.07 0.42
CA ILE A 751 5.54 15.73 1.01
C ILE A 751 5.09 17.11 1.48
N GLY A 752 5.14 17.34 2.79
CA GLY A 752 4.39 18.42 3.41
C GLY A 752 2.89 18.29 3.08
N SER A 753 2.17 19.42 3.07
CA SER A 753 0.77 19.47 2.64
C SER A 753 0.60 19.86 1.15
N GLU A 754 1.70 20.10 0.45
CA GLU A 754 1.71 20.87 -0.81
C GLU A 754 1.97 19.99 -2.04
N LEU A 755 2.69 18.88 -1.86
CA LEU A 755 3.10 17.96 -2.91
C LEU A 755 2.45 16.59 -2.73
N ILE A 756 1.85 16.03 -3.78
CA ILE A 756 1.44 14.63 -3.85
C ILE A 756 2.48 13.87 -4.66
N VAL A 757 2.90 12.71 -4.15
CA VAL A 757 3.76 11.75 -4.84
C VAL A 757 2.99 10.46 -5.03
N ALA A 758 3.14 9.84 -6.21
CA ALA A 758 2.49 8.57 -6.51
C ALA A 758 3.44 7.63 -7.26
N HIS A 759 3.46 6.34 -6.88
CA HIS A 759 4.34 5.34 -7.49
C HIS A 759 3.61 4.04 -7.82
N PRO A 760 3.92 3.40 -8.96
CA PRO A 760 3.52 2.02 -9.21
C PRO A 760 4.22 1.05 -8.26
N LEU A 761 3.46 0.24 -7.53
CA LEU A 761 3.97 -0.76 -6.58
C LEU A 761 3.86 -2.20 -7.09
N SER A 762 3.82 -2.41 -8.40
CA SER A 762 3.73 -3.76 -8.99
C SER A 762 4.29 -3.81 -10.41
N VAL A 763 4.66 -5.02 -10.83
CA VAL A 763 5.31 -5.29 -12.12
C VAL A 763 4.44 -4.85 -13.30
N GLY A 764 5.05 -4.18 -14.29
CA GLY A 764 4.43 -3.91 -15.58
C GLY A 764 3.31 -2.86 -15.58
N LYS A 765 3.04 -2.21 -14.45
CA LYS A 765 2.08 -1.09 -14.39
C LYS A 765 2.68 0.15 -15.05
N ASN A 766 2.06 0.55 -16.16
CA ASN A 766 2.39 1.75 -16.93
C ASN A 766 1.29 2.83 -16.87
N LYS A 767 0.25 2.58 -16.07
CA LYS A 767 -0.82 3.52 -15.74
C LYS A 767 -1.01 3.55 -14.24
N LEU A 768 -1.13 4.75 -13.69
CA LEU A 768 -1.30 5.00 -12.27
C LEU A 768 -2.61 5.75 -12.07
N GLN A 769 -3.49 5.18 -11.24
CA GLN A 769 -4.70 5.86 -10.82
C GLN A 769 -4.35 6.71 -9.60
N VAL A 770 -4.37 8.03 -9.74
CA VAL A 770 -3.98 9.00 -8.72
C VAL A 770 -5.22 9.69 -8.17
N PHE A 771 -5.34 9.71 -6.85
CA PHE A 771 -6.40 10.41 -6.14
C PHE A 771 -6.04 11.89 -5.95
N LEU A 772 -6.94 12.79 -6.37
CA LEU A 772 -6.77 14.23 -6.22
C LEU A 772 -7.84 14.80 -5.28
N PRO A 773 -7.44 15.33 -4.11
CA PRO A 773 -8.37 15.92 -3.15
C PRO A 773 -9.16 17.11 -3.73
N LYS A 774 -10.50 17.11 -3.54
CA LYS A 774 -11.43 18.16 -4.05
C LYS A 774 -11.29 19.51 -3.34
N GLU A 775 -10.65 19.56 -2.18
CA GLU A 775 -10.37 20.80 -1.44
C GLU A 775 -9.48 21.76 -2.26
N LYS A 776 -8.75 21.24 -3.26
CA LYS A 776 -7.98 22.02 -4.22
C LYS A 776 -8.60 21.87 -5.61
N ALA A 777 -8.96 23.00 -6.22
CA ALA A 777 -9.61 23.01 -7.52
C ALA A 777 -8.70 22.51 -8.67
N VAL A 778 -7.37 22.71 -8.55
CA VAL A 778 -6.39 22.36 -9.58
C VAL A 778 -5.10 21.84 -8.97
N TRP A 779 -4.56 20.81 -9.61
CA TRP A 779 -3.25 20.23 -9.35
C TRP A 779 -2.41 20.30 -10.63
N TYR A 780 -1.10 20.45 -10.48
CA TYR A 780 -0.16 20.48 -11.61
C TYR A 780 0.90 19.41 -11.47
N GLU A 781 1.22 18.73 -12.57
CA GLU A 781 2.44 17.91 -12.67
C GLU A 781 3.66 18.75 -12.34
N PHE A 782 4.42 18.35 -11.32
CA PHE A 782 5.50 19.16 -10.77
C PHE A 782 6.61 19.43 -11.79
N TRP A 783 7.00 18.40 -12.56
CA TRP A 783 8.08 18.50 -13.53
C TRP A 783 7.60 18.99 -14.90
N GLY A 784 6.47 18.45 -15.37
CA GLY A 784 5.92 18.69 -16.70
C GLY A 784 4.82 19.74 -16.78
N GLY A 785 4.30 20.28 -15.68
CA GLY A 785 3.32 21.35 -15.64
C GLY A 785 1.93 21.01 -16.18
N THR A 786 1.67 19.75 -16.51
CA THR A 786 0.35 19.28 -16.96
C THR A 786 -0.70 19.55 -15.88
N MET A 787 -1.82 20.15 -16.27
CA MET A 787 -2.91 20.47 -15.35
C MET A 787 -3.86 19.29 -15.18
N PHE A 788 -4.26 19.04 -13.93
CA PHE A 788 -5.32 18.12 -13.56
C PHE A 788 -6.33 18.83 -12.65
N ALA A 789 -7.62 18.61 -12.89
CA ALA A 789 -8.70 19.17 -12.08
C ALA A 789 -9.66 18.05 -11.68
N PRO A 790 -10.02 17.91 -10.38
CA PRO A 790 -10.99 16.92 -9.91
C PRO A 790 -12.28 16.94 -10.74
N GLN A 791 -12.77 15.78 -11.17
CA GLN A 791 -14.02 15.67 -11.94
C GLN A 791 -15.18 15.53 -10.94
N GLU A 792 -16.38 15.97 -11.32
CA GLU A 792 -17.56 15.88 -10.45
C GLU A 792 -17.84 14.42 -10.04
N ASP A 793 -17.71 13.50 -11.01
CA ASP A 793 -18.03 12.07 -10.88
C ASP A 793 -16.89 11.19 -10.34
N SER A 794 -15.65 11.71 -10.25
CA SER A 794 -14.49 10.93 -9.81
C SER A 794 -13.33 11.81 -9.31
N GLU A 795 -12.79 11.46 -8.14
CA GLU A 795 -11.56 12.03 -7.56
C GLU A 795 -10.28 11.38 -8.11
N TYR A 796 -10.44 10.37 -8.99
CA TYR A 796 -9.34 9.58 -9.52
C TYR A 796 -9.02 9.94 -10.98
N PHE A 797 -7.71 9.98 -11.27
CA PHE A 797 -7.16 10.30 -12.59
C PHE A 797 -6.14 9.26 -13.02
N ASP A 798 -6.22 8.86 -14.28
CA ASP A 798 -5.21 7.99 -14.88
C ASP A 798 -4.05 8.85 -15.39
N ILE A 799 -2.86 8.59 -14.85
CA ILE A 799 -1.59 9.15 -15.33
C ILE A 799 -0.78 8.01 -15.94
N ASP A 800 -0.32 8.19 -17.18
CA ASP A 800 0.65 7.27 -17.78
C ASP A 800 1.98 7.38 -17.00
N ALA A 801 2.52 6.24 -16.55
CA ALA A 801 3.71 6.17 -15.71
C ALA A 801 4.75 5.23 -16.33
N LEU A 802 5.65 5.78 -17.15
CA LEU A 802 6.81 5.07 -17.66
C LEU A 802 7.77 4.72 -16.52
N GLU A 803 8.66 3.75 -16.76
CA GLU A 803 9.61 3.23 -15.77
C GLU A 803 10.50 4.32 -15.15
N SER A 804 10.84 5.35 -15.93
CA SER A 804 11.64 6.51 -15.52
C SER A 804 10.85 7.64 -14.87
N ASP A 805 9.52 7.56 -14.85
CA ASP A 805 8.68 8.68 -14.46
C ASP A 805 8.66 8.86 -12.95
N TRP A 806 8.89 10.11 -12.54
CA TRP A 806 8.75 10.58 -11.17
C TRP A 806 7.44 11.36 -11.08
N THR A 807 6.36 10.65 -10.80
CA THR A 807 5.03 11.25 -10.69
C THR A 807 4.92 12.04 -9.39
N MET A 808 4.94 13.36 -9.51
CA MET A 808 4.75 14.30 -8.42
C MET A 808 3.85 15.45 -8.89
N LEU A 809 2.96 15.89 -8.02
CA LEU A 809 1.96 16.92 -8.28
C LEU A 809 2.05 18.01 -7.22
N VAL A 810 1.82 19.26 -7.61
CA VAL A 810 1.73 20.41 -6.71
C VAL A 810 0.34 21.02 -6.76
N ALA A 811 -0.23 21.29 -5.59
CA ALA A 811 -1.51 21.98 -5.51
C ALA A 811 -1.37 23.45 -5.94
N GLN A 812 -2.41 23.99 -6.58
CA GLN A 812 -2.52 25.44 -6.78
C GLN A 812 -2.33 26.22 -5.46
N GLY A 813 -1.80 27.43 -5.56
CA GLY A 813 -1.59 28.33 -4.43
C GLY A 813 -0.25 28.16 -3.70
N ASN A 814 0.62 27.27 -4.17
CA ASN A 814 1.90 26.98 -3.52
C ASN A 814 3.09 27.36 -4.42
N ILE A 815 4.18 27.77 -3.77
CA ILE A 815 5.49 28.02 -4.37
C ILE A 815 6.49 27.05 -3.77
N ILE A 816 7.06 26.18 -4.60
CA ILE A 816 8.06 25.20 -4.16
C ILE A 816 9.46 25.65 -4.61
N PRO A 817 10.32 26.07 -3.69
CA PRO A 817 11.70 26.45 -4.00
C PRO A 817 12.59 25.21 -4.20
N LEU A 818 13.38 25.23 -5.27
CA LEU A 818 14.39 24.26 -5.62
C LEU A 818 15.77 24.92 -5.59
N THR A 819 16.73 24.33 -4.88
CA THR A 819 18.07 24.91 -4.78
C THR A 819 19.06 24.16 -5.67
N LYS A 820 19.84 24.92 -6.44
CA LYS A 820 21.03 24.42 -7.13
C LYS A 820 22.22 25.33 -6.83
N SER A 821 23.05 24.93 -5.88
CA SER A 821 24.18 25.74 -5.38
C SER A 821 23.69 27.12 -4.90
N THR A 822 24.07 28.21 -5.55
CA THR A 822 23.62 29.58 -5.23
C THR A 822 22.35 30.01 -5.98
N THR A 823 21.83 29.19 -6.88
CA THR A 823 20.59 29.48 -7.63
C THR A 823 19.39 28.89 -6.91
N VAL A 824 18.31 29.67 -6.80
CA VAL A 824 17.00 29.21 -6.30
C VAL A 824 16.00 29.27 -7.46
N GLU A 825 15.45 28.12 -7.85
CA GLU A 825 14.39 27.99 -8.86
C GLU A 825 13.04 27.77 -8.16
N LEU A 826 12.06 28.64 -8.39
CA LEU A 826 10.73 28.55 -7.82
C LEU A 826 9.76 27.86 -8.79
N ILE A 827 9.08 26.81 -8.34
CA ILE A 827 7.91 26.25 -9.04
C ILE A 827 6.66 26.94 -8.47
N ILE A 828 6.01 27.78 -9.29
CA ILE A 828 4.87 28.61 -8.87
C ILE A 828 3.58 28.05 -9.48
N ALA A 829 2.70 27.50 -8.65
CA ALA A 829 1.43 26.93 -9.09
C ALA A 829 0.28 27.94 -8.87
N LEU A 830 -0.17 28.63 -9.92
CA LEU A 830 -1.29 29.58 -9.83
C LEU A 830 -2.58 28.97 -10.39
N ASN A 831 -3.74 29.44 -9.92
CA ASN A 831 -5.01 29.24 -10.61
C ASN A 831 -5.69 30.59 -10.85
N CYS A 832 -5.59 31.10 -12.06
CA CYS A 832 -6.08 32.44 -12.40
C CYS A 832 -7.44 32.45 -13.10
N THR A 833 -8.25 31.39 -12.90
CA THR A 833 -9.61 31.29 -13.41
C THR A 833 -10.57 32.30 -12.76
N SER A 834 -10.32 32.72 -11.52
CA SER A 834 -11.00 33.83 -10.84
C SER A 834 -9.98 34.89 -10.38
N LYS A 835 -10.39 36.17 -10.33
CA LYS A 835 -9.51 37.28 -9.92
C LYS A 835 -9.01 37.17 -8.47
N GLU A 836 -9.73 36.45 -7.61
CA GLU A 836 -9.41 36.34 -6.18
C GLU A 836 -8.45 35.17 -5.85
N ASN A 837 -8.32 34.15 -6.71
CA ASN A 837 -7.55 32.94 -6.42
C ASN A 837 -6.18 32.85 -7.13
N CYS A 838 -5.76 33.91 -7.81
CA CYS A 838 -4.53 33.96 -8.59
C CYS A 838 -3.32 34.40 -7.73
N GLN A 839 -3.09 33.69 -6.62
CA GLN A 839 -1.98 33.92 -5.72
C GLN A 839 -1.34 32.59 -5.32
N ALA A 840 -0.03 32.59 -5.08
CA ALA A 840 0.68 31.48 -4.49
C ALA A 840 1.70 31.97 -3.47
N ASN A 841 1.95 31.18 -2.43
CA ASN A 841 2.91 31.48 -1.37
C ASN A 841 3.84 30.30 -1.13
N GLY A 842 5.03 30.57 -0.61
CA GLY A 842 5.97 29.55 -0.17
C GLY A 842 7.08 30.14 0.68
N SER A 843 7.91 29.29 1.27
CA SER A 843 9.04 29.72 2.08
C SER A 843 10.26 28.84 1.82
N LEU A 844 11.44 29.39 2.11
CA LEU A 844 12.72 28.69 2.04
C LEU A 844 13.58 29.13 3.22
N LEU A 845 13.99 28.18 4.05
CA LEU A 845 15.04 28.40 5.05
C LEU A 845 16.38 28.06 4.41
N LYS A 846 17.21 29.07 4.19
CA LYS A 846 18.56 28.91 3.63
C LYS A 846 19.56 29.75 4.41
N ASP A 847 20.69 29.16 4.80
CA ASP A 847 21.74 29.83 5.57
C ASP A 847 21.21 30.54 6.84
N LYS A 848 20.25 29.90 7.54
CA LYS A 848 19.52 30.43 8.72
C LYS A 848 18.60 31.63 8.44
N ASN A 849 18.46 32.06 7.19
CA ASN A 849 17.54 33.12 6.78
C ASN A 849 16.26 32.51 6.22
N LEU A 850 15.11 32.96 6.75
CA LEU A 850 13.81 32.55 6.26
C LEU A 850 13.36 33.49 5.14
N LEU A 851 13.49 33.01 3.90
CA LEU A 851 12.95 33.67 2.72
C LEU A 851 11.48 33.34 2.57
N LYS A 852 10.64 34.34 2.34
CA LYS A 852 9.21 34.15 2.06
C LYS A 852 8.90 34.64 0.66
N PHE A 853 8.24 33.81 -0.12
CA PHE A 853 7.85 34.10 -1.50
C PHE A 853 6.34 34.27 -1.57
N SER A 854 5.92 35.28 -2.31
CA SER A 854 4.53 35.44 -2.75
C SER A 854 4.52 35.74 -4.24
N ALA A 855 3.56 35.18 -4.96
CA ALA A 855 3.42 35.38 -6.39
C ALA A 855 1.96 35.61 -6.76
N THR A 856 1.74 36.55 -7.66
CA THR A 856 0.45 36.76 -8.35
C THR A 856 0.64 36.55 -9.84
N LYS A 857 -0.41 36.78 -10.65
CA LYS A 857 -0.29 36.79 -12.11
C LYS A 857 0.84 37.69 -12.62
N THR A 858 1.10 38.78 -11.89
CA THR A 858 1.87 39.93 -12.38
C THR A 858 3.06 40.30 -11.53
N GLU A 859 3.34 39.60 -10.43
CA GLU A 859 4.49 39.90 -9.58
C GLU A 859 4.96 38.68 -8.81
N VAL A 860 6.25 38.65 -8.47
CA VAL A 860 6.82 37.68 -7.53
C VAL A 860 7.63 38.50 -6.52
N THR A 861 7.22 38.47 -5.26
CA THR A 861 7.88 39.19 -4.16
C THR A 861 8.66 38.21 -3.30
N VAL A 862 9.83 38.64 -2.84
CA VAL A 862 10.62 37.91 -1.85
C VAL A 862 10.91 38.79 -0.65
N ASP A 863 10.62 38.28 0.54
CA ASP A 863 10.94 38.92 1.81
C ASP A 863 12.04 38.13 2.53
N GLY A 864 12.84 38.82 3.36
CA GLY A 864 13.86 38.20 4.20
C GLY A 864 15.25 38.05 3.56
N LEU A 865 15.53 38.72 2.44
CA LEU A 865 16.85 38.71 1.81
C LEU A 865 17.92 39.36 2.73
N PRO A 866 19.05 38.68 3.00
CA PRO A 866 20.18 39.28 3.71
C PRO A 866 20.87 40.40 2.89
N ALA A 867 21.52 41.33 3.57
CA ALA A 867 22.13 42.52 2.97
C ALA A 867 23.27 42.23 1.98
N ASP A 868 23.97 41.10 2.13
CA ASP A 868 25.16 40.71 1.37
C ASP A 868 24.97 39.41 0.55
N CYS A 869 23.87 39.29 -0.21
CA CYS A 869 23.53 38.04 -0.92
C CYS A 869 23.88 38.02 -2.40
N ASP A 870 24.47 36.91 -2.87
CA ASP A 870 24.63 36.58 -4.30
C ASP A 870 23.75 35.38 -4.67
N TYR A 871 22.42 35.58 -4.70
CA TYR A 871 21.46 34.54 -5.12
C TYR A 871 20.84 34.88 -6.49
N THR A 872 20.83 33.89 -7.39
CA THR A 872 20.10 34.00 -8.66
C THR A 872 18.71 33.35 -8.51
N LEU A 873 17.63 34.13 -8.70
CA LEU A 873 16.25 33.65 -8.63
C LEU A 873 15.70 33.32 -10.02
N ARG A 874 15.27 32.08 -10.22
CA ARG A 874 14.55 31.64 -11.43
C ARG A 874 13.16 31.17 -11.05
N TYR A 875 12.21 31.20 -11.96
CA TYR A 875 10.92 30.57 -11.69
C TYR A 875 10.29 29.92 -12.92
N ARG A 876 9.42 28.96 -12.64
CA ARG A 876 8.55 28.29 -13.60
C ARG A 876 7.10 28.51 -13.18
N LEU A 877 6.33 29.13 -14.05
CA LEU A 877 4.91 29.42 -13.81
C LEU A 877 4.02 28.31 -14.37
N LEU A 878 3.11 27.78 -13.54
CA LEU A 878 2.09 26.81 -13.92
C LEU A 878 0.70 27.50 -13.83
N ASP A 879 -0.01 27.62 -14.95
CA ASP A 879 -1.27 28.38 -15.10
C ASP A 879 -2.22 27.76 -16.15
N ASN A 880 -3.52 28.06 -16.07
CA ASN A 880 -4.62 27.47 -16.86
C ASN A 880 -4.79 28.02 -18.29
N ARG A 881 -3.71 28.27 -19.02
CA ARG A 881 -3.82 28.79 -20.40
C ARG A 881 -3.93 27.66 -21.44
N THR A 882 -4.69 27.93 -22.50
CA THR A 882 -4.97 26.98 -23.60
C THR A 882 -3.69 26.46 -24.26
N GLU A 883 -3.74 25.24 -24.81
CA GLU A 883 -2.59 24.48 -25.34
C GLU A 883 -1.66 25.26 -26.28
N GLN A 884 -2.16 26.23 -27.04
CA GLN A 884 -1.35 27.06 -27.93
C GLN A 884 -0.45 28.07 -27.19
N GLN A 885 -0.66 28.30 -25.89
CA GLN A 885 0.16 29.15 -25.03
C GLN A 885 1.01 28.36 -24.02
N ARG A 886 1.01 27.02 -24.05
CA ARG A 886 1.84 26.13 -23.20
C ARG A 886 3.32 26.10 -23.63
N LEU A 887 3.91 27.27 -23.90
CA LEU A 887 5.35 27.41 -23.74
C LEU A 887 5.58 27.53 -22.24
N TYR A 888 6.28 26.57 -21.63
CA TYR A 888 6.88 26.75 -20.30
C TYR A 888 7.58 28.11 -20.32
N GLN A 889 6.99 29.13 -19.68
CA GLN A 889 7.62 30.44 -19.60
C GLN A 889 8.72 30.31 -18.55
N TYR A 890 9.89 29.82 -18.98
CA TYR A 890 11.14 30.02 -18.28
C TYR A 890 11.42 31.51 -18.33
N GLN A 891 11.17 32.22 -17.23
CA GLN A 891 11.64 33.60 -17.06
C GLN A 891 12.80 33.55 -16.07
N GLN A 892 13.98 33.93 -16.55
CA GLN A 892 15.21 33.96 -15.77
C GLN A 892 15.46 35.40 -15.33
N PHE A 893 15.55 35.63 -14.03
CA PHE A 893 16.03 36.89 -13.46
C PHE A 893 17.37 36.64 -12.78
N ARG A 894 18.29 37.61 -12.88
CA ARG A 894 19.52 37.62 -12.10
C ARG A 894 19.40 38.77 -11.11
N LEU A 895 19.36 38.45 -9.82
CA LEU A 895 19.47 39.44 -8.76
C LEU A 895 20.96 39.61 -8.48
N GLU A 896 21.52 40.74 -8.91
CA GLU A 896 22.87 41.18 -8.50
C GLU A 896 22.68 42.18 -7.36
N CYS A 897 22.85 41.76 -6.11
CA CYS A 897 22.72 42.66 -4.96
C CYS A 897 24.06 43.39 -4.74
N ASN A 898 24.10 44.67 -5.10
CA ASN A 898 25.20 45.55 -4.71
C ASN A 898 24.74 47.02 -4.60
N ILE A 899 23.72 47.30 -3.77
CA ILE A 899 23.41 48.66 -3.28
C ILE A 899 22.80 48.55 -1.88
N PRO A 900 23.25 49.36 -0.88
CA PRO A 900 22.67 49.34 0.47
C PRO A 900 21.30 50.05 0.53
N ALA A 901 20.38 49.48 1.34
CA ALA A 901 19.12 50.03 1.92
C ALA A 901 17.77 49.52 1.34
N PRO A 902 16.64 49.71 2.07
CA PRO A 902 16.20 49.16 3.36
C PRO A 902 15.08 48.11 3.19
N LEU A 903 14.64 47.45 4.28
CA LEU A 903 13.61 46.39 4.33
C LEU A 903 12.43 46.56 3.32
N GLY A 904 12.16 45.51 2.53
CA GLY A 904 10.93 45.35 1.74
C GLY A 904 11.09 45.60 0.23
N GLN A 905 11.97 44.85 -0.44
CA GLN A 905 12.20 45.01 -1.87
C GLN A 905 11.03 44.42 -2.69
N ARG A 906 10.20 45.29 -3.27
CA ARG A 906 9.10 44.92 -4.20
C ARG A 906 9.65 44.75 -5.62
N LEU A 907 9.53 43.56 -6.19
CA LEU A 907 9.89 43.27 -7.59
C LEU A 907 8.63 43.29 -8.46
N ASN A 908 8.41 44.38 -9.20
CA ASN A 908 7.35 44.48 -10.20
C ASN A 908 7.80 43.78 -11.49
N LEU A 909 6.93 42.97 -12.11
CA LEU A 909 7.19 42.50 -13.48
C LEU A 909 7.34 43.71 -14.42
N PRO A 910 8.28 43.68 -15.39
CA PRO A 910 8.18 44.59 -16.51
C PRO A 910 6.87 44.30 -17.24
N GLN A 911 5.97 45.29 -17.28
CA GLN A 911 4.96 45.34 -18.34
C GLN A 911 5.68 45.15 -19.67
N ALA A 912 5.06 44.40 -20.57
CA ALA A 912 5.54 44.22 -21.94
C ALA A 912 5.85 45.58 -22.59
N ALA A 913 7.08 46.05 -22.44
CA ALA A 913 7.60 47.21 -23.12
C ALA A 913 8.32 46.68 -24.34
N ALA A 914 7.74 46.98 -25.50
CA ALA A 914 8.30 46.75 -26.80
C ALA A 914 9.79 47.13 -26.84
N LEU A 915 10.64 46.11 -27.02
CA LEU A 915 11.95 46.27 -27.64
C LEU A 915 11.89 45.51 -28.96
N VAL A 916 11.17 46.10 -29.90
CA VAL A 916 11.45 45.96 -31.33
C VAL A 916 12.38 47.11 -31.66
N PRO A 917 13.69 46.90 -31.87
CA PRO A 917 14.46 47.81 -32.69
C PRO A 917 14.07 47.52 -34.14
N ASP A 918 13.50 48.54 -34.79
CA ASP A 918 13.32 48.61 -36.23
C ASP A 918 14.64 48.23 -36.92
N PHE A 919 14.67 47.04 -37.54
CA PHE A 919 15.54 46.76 -38.67
C PHE A 919 14.64 46.74 -39.90
N GLU A 920 14.63 47.87 -40.60
CA GLU A 920 14.01 48.00 -41.91
C GLU A 920 14.53 46.91 -42.85
N ALA A 921 13.58 46.27 -43.51
CA ALA A 921 13.79 45.27 -44.53
C ALA A 921 14.68 45.82 -45.65
N THR A 922 15.82 45.15 -45.87
CA THR A 922 16.49 45.14 -47.17
C THR A 922 16.64 43.70 -47.64
N GLU A 923 15.76 43.36 -48.57
CA GLU A 923 15.91 42.37 -49.65
C GLU A 923 16.78 41.14 -49.38
N PHE A 924 16.26 40.13 -48.67
CA PHE A 924 16.50 38.72 -49.04
C PHE A 924 15.36 37.80 -48.57
N SER A 925 14.11 38.29 -48.62
CA SER A 925 12.89 37.53 -48.34
C SER A 925 11.85 37.79 -49.42
N ALA A 926 11.92 37.01 -50.52
CA ALA A 926 10.83 36.96 -51.50
C ALA A 926 10.76 35.68 -52.37
N LYS A 927 11.61 34.65 -52.19
CA LYS A 927 11.55 33.46 -53.07
C LYS A 927 11.67 32.07 -52.43
N ALA A 928 11.72 31.91 -51.11
CA ALA A 928 11.84 30.56 -50.49
C ALA A 928 10.63 30.08 -49.67
N ASN A 929 9.66 30.93 -49.31
CA ASN A 929 8.57 30.54 -48.40
C ASN A 929 7.15 30.61 -49.00
N LEU A 930 7.01 30.52 -50.33
CA LEU A 930 5.69 30.47 -50.99
C LEU A 930 5.35 29.14 -51.70
N VAL A 931 6.10 28.07 -51.45
CA VAL A 931 5.78 26.74 -52.04
C VAL A 931 5.56 25.62 -50.99
N VAL A 932 5.88 25.83 -49.70
CA VAL A 932 5.68 24.78 -48.68
C VAL A 932 4.62 25.14 -47.62
N GLY A 933 4.26 26.42 -47.48
CA GLY A 933 3.27 26.87 -46.48
C GLY A 933 1.80 26.90 -46.94
N LEU A 934 1.52 26.87 -48.25
CA LEU A 934 0.16 26.99 -48.81
C LEU A 934 -0.49 25.64 -49.17
N ALA A 935 0.26 24.53 -49.09
CA ALA A 935 -0.32 23.18 -49.20
C ALA A 935 -0.83 22.62 -47.85
N PHE A 936 -0.44 23.21 -46.72
CA PHE A 936 -0.83 22.76 -45.38
C PHE A 936 -2.05 23.49 -44.78
N MET A 937 -2.47 24.63 -45.33
CA MET A 937 -3.58 25.43 -44.76
C MET A 937 -4.91 25.36 -45.51
N LEU A 938 -5.01 24.69 -46.67
CA LEU A 938 -6.29 24.57 -47.40
C LEU A 938 -6.96 23.18 -47.33
N LEU A 939 -6.41 22.23 -46.56
CA LEU A 939 -7.04 20.92 -46.29
C LEU A 939 -6.92 20.48 -44.82
N GLY A 940 -6.99 21.41 -43.87
CA GLY A 940 -6.80 21.15 -42.43
C GLY A 940 -8.06 21.33 -41.59
N GLY A 941 -9.16 20.68 -41.95
CA GLY A 941 -10.27 20.44 -41.03
C GLY A 941 -9.91 19.32 -40.06
N PHE A 942 -10.23 19.52 -38.78
CA PHE A 942 -10.30 18.52 -37.71
C PHE A 942 -10.05 17.05 -38.09
N MET A 943 -8.96 16.47 -37.57
CA MET A 943 -8.91 15.07 -37.16
C MET A 943 -8.17 15.04 -35.82
N MET A 944 -8.85 15.12 -34.67
CA MET A 944 -9.25 13.91 -33.93
C MET A 944 -8.76 12.65 -34.64
N VAL A 945 -7.72 11.99 -34.12
CA VAL A 945 -7.48 10.59 -34.46
C VAL A 945 -8.64 9.80 -33.86
N PRO A 946 -9.59 9.31 -34.66
CA PRO A 946 -10.61 8.42 -34.15
C PRO A 946 -9.91 7.09 -33.86
N THR A 947 -10.23 6.46 -32.74
CA THR A 947 -9.87 5.09 -32.37
C THR A 947 -10.38 4.01 -33.34
N ASN A 948 -10.81 4.38 -34.54
CA ASN A 948 -11.21 3.46 -35.61
C ASN A 948 -10.93 4.08 -36.97
N SER A 949 -9.71 3.93 -37.49
CA SER A 949 -9.46 4.08 -38.93
C SER A 949 -8.24 3.27 -39.38
N ARG A 950 -8.53 2.23 -40.18
CA ARG A 950 -7.60 1.31 -40.86
C ARG A 950 -6.81 2.04 -41.97
N LEU A 951 -6.00 3.03 -41.61
CA LEU A 951 -5.39 3.96 -42.57
C LEU A 951 -4.03 3.50 -43.10
N VAL A 952 -3.87 3.77 -44.40
CA VAL A 952 -2.75 3.50 -45.32
C VAL A 952 -1.44 4.12 -44.84
N LEU A 953 -0.33 3.45 -45.14
CA LEU A 953 1.03 3.86 -44.80
C LEU A 953 1.47 5.09 -45.63
N PRO A 954 1.85 6.24 -45.04
CA PRO A 954 2.47 7.34 -45.76
C PRO A 954 3.95 7.03 -46.00
N THR A 955 4.22 6.10 -46.91
CA THR A 955 5.58 5.64 -47.25
C THR A 955 6.45 6.79 -47.78
N ASP A 956 5.83 7.76 -48.44
CA ASP A 956 6.51 8.90 -49.03
C ASP A 956 6.98 9.89 -47.96
N MET A 957 6.20 10.10 -46.90
CA MET A 957 6.57 10.97 -45.79
C MET A 957 7.75 10.40 -44.99
N VAL A 958 7.81 9.08 -44.78
CA VAL A 958 8.97 8.44 -44.13
C VAL A 958 10.22 8.61 -45.00
N LYS A 959 10.10 8.48 -46.32
CA LYS A 959 11.22 8.72 -47.26
C LYS A 959 11.69 10.18 -47.24
N GLU A 960 10.76 11.14 -47.16
CA GLU A 960 11.07 12.57 -47.05
C GLU A 960 11.83 12.89 -45.76
N VAL A 961 11.37 12.39 -44.60
CA VAL A 961 12.05 12.60 -43.32
C VAL A 961 13.44 11.93 -43.32
N CYS A 962 13.58 10.76 -43.92
CA CYS A 962 14.89 10.11 -44.11
C CYS A 962 15.83 10.92 -45.03
N ALA A 963 15.30 11.55 -46.08
CA ALA A 963 16.07 12.43 -46.95
C ALA A 963 16.50 13.71 -46.21
N GLU A 964 15.63 14.28 -45.40
CA GLU A 964 15.92 15.44 -44.56
C GLU A 964 17.00 15.13 -43.50
N ILE A 965 16.90 13.97 -42.83
CA ILE A 965 17.94 13.50 -41.88
C ILE A 965 19.31 13.43 -42.57
N LYS A 966 19.36 12.90 -43.79
CA LYS A 966 20.60 12.77 -44.56
C LYS A 966 21.18 14.14 -44.92
N GLN A 967 20.34 15.06 -45.39
CA GLN A 967 20.75 16.43 -45.72
C GLN A 967 21.26 17.19 -44.48
N LEU A 968 20.59 17.05 -43.34
CA LEU A 968 21.01 17.67 -42.07
C LEU A 968 22.33 17.07 -41.54
N ASP A 969 22.54 15.77 -41.70
CA ASP A 969 23.80 15.11 -41.32
C ASP A 969 24.96 15.61 -42.17
N ASP A 970 24.79 15.66 -43.50
CA ASP A 970 25.81 16.17 -44.43
C ASP A 970 26.17 17.64 -44.13
N LEU A 971 25.15 18.47 -43.85
CA LEU A 971 25.35 19.88 -43.48
C LEU A 971 26.10 20.01 -42.15
N ASN A 972 25.74 19.24 -41.12
CA ASN A 972 26.41 19.26 -39.83
C ASN A 972 27.87 18.78 -39.92
N ARG A 973 28.17 17.77 -40.75
CA ARG A 973 29.54 17.31 -40.98
C ARG A 973 30.39 18.39 -41.63
N SER A 974 29.84 19.10 -42.63
CA SER A 974 30.55 20.20 -43.30
C SER A 974 30.85 21.36 -42.34
N ASN A 975 29.87 21.78 -41.55
CA ASN A 975 30.04 22.84 -40.55
C ASN A 975 30.99 22.43 -39.42
N GLY A 976 30.95 21.16 -39.00
CA GLY A 976 31.85 20.61 -37.98
C GLY A 976 33.31 20.59 -38.43
N ALA A 977 33.58 20.29 -39.70
CA ALA A 977 34.92 20.33 -40.27
C ALA A 977 35.50 21.77 -40.32
N ILE A 978 34.66 22.77 -40.55
CA ILE A 978 35.06 24.20 -40.53
C ILE A 978 35.44 24.62 -39.09
N VAL A 979 34.61 24.26 -38.11
CA VAL A 979 34.86 24.57 -36.69
C VAL A 979 36.11 23.85 -36.15
N ALA A 980 36.41 22.63 -36.62
CA ALA A 980 37.59 21.88 -36.20
C ALA A 980 38.92 22.48 -36.67
N ASN A 981 38.92 23.31 -37.72
CA ASN A 981 40.13 23.96 -38.26
C ASN A 981 40.46 25.32 -37.59
N GLU A 982 39.60 25.87 -36.74
CA GLU A 982 39.83 27.14 -36.04
C GLU A 982 40.31 26.90 -34.59
N SER A 983 41.56 26.51 -34.44
CA SER A 983 42.18 26.16 -33.16
C SER A 983 42.72 27.37 -32.39
N GLY A 984 41.87 28.30 -31.97
CA GLY A 984 42.38 29.42 -31.15
C GLY A 984 41.44 30.46 -30.52
N LEU A 985 40.11 30.39 -30.66
CA LEU A 985 39.22 31.39 -30.07
C LEU A 985 38.15 30.78 -29.16
N ALA A 986 37.80 31.51 -28.09
CA ALA A 986 36.91 31.07 -27.03
C ALA A 986 35.61 30.46 -27.57
N VAL A 987 35.27 29.27 -27.05
CA VAL A 987 34.19 28.35 -27.45
C VAL A 987 32.80 29.01 -27.62
N ASN A 988 32.59 30.21 -27.06
CA ASN A 988 31.31 30.93 -27.11
C ASN A 988 31.21 32.03 -28.18
N SER A 989 32.24 32.25 -29.01
CA SER A 989 32.28 33.38 -29.96
C SER A 989 32.11 32.98 -31.44
N ASN A 990 32.25 31.70 -31.79
CA ASN A 990 32.03 31.26 -33.17
C ASN A 990 30.52 31.03 -33.45
N PRO A 991 29.89 31.79 -34.37
CA PRO A 991 28.45 31.72 -34.64
C PRO A 991 27.99 30.38 -35.24
N LEU A 992 28.91 29.49 -35.64
CA LEU A 992 28.61 28.16 -36.16
C LEU A 992 28.33 27.13 -35.05
N TYR A 993 28.76 27.35 -33.81
CA TYR A 993 28.49 26.42 -32.70
C TYR A 993 27.00 26.29 -32.35
N PRO A 994 26.23 27.38 -32.21
CA PRO A 994 24.77 27.30 -32.04
C PRO A 994 24.10 26.58 -33.22
N THR A 995 24.53 26.86 -34.45
CA THR A 995 24.01 26.21 -35.66
C THR A 995 24.24 24.70 -35.66
N LEU A 996 25.44 24.25 -35.27
CA LEU A 996 25.76 22.82 -35.11
C LEU A 996 24.92 22.17 -34.01
N ARG A 997 24.75 22.84 -32.86
CA ARG A 997 23.91 22.31 -31.77
C ARG A 997 22.44 22.18 -32.19
N ILE A 998 21.90 23.16 -32.90
CA ILE A 998 20.53 23.12 -33.42
C ILE A 998 20.40 22.00 -34.45
N GLY A 999 21.34 21.89 -35.39
CA GLY A 999 21.34 20.85 -36.42
C GLY A 999 21.40 19.43 -35.83
N VAL A 1000 22.27 19.18 -34.84
CA VAL A 1000 22.34 17.88 -34.14
C VAL A 1000 21.05 17.59 -33.37
N THR A 1001 20.44 18.61 -32.78
CA THR A 1001 19.18 18.47 -32.05
C THR A 1001 18.01 18.15 -32.99
N ALA A 1002 17.95 18.80 -34.15
CA ALA A 1002 16.96 18.53 -35.21
C ALA A 1002 17.10 17.10 -35.75
N LEU A 1003 18.33 16.64 -36.00
CA LEU A 1003 18.61 15.27 -36.44
C LEU A 1003 18.14 14.25 -35.40
N LYS A 1004 18.49 14.44 -34.12
CA LYS A 1004 18.04 13.59 -33.01
C LYS A 1004 16.51 13.56 -32.88
N ARG A 1005 15.84 14.70 -33.07
CA ARG A 1005 14.37 14.78 -33.09
C ARG A 1005 13.79 13.92 -34.21
N ASN A 1006 14.25 14.10 -35.45
CA ASN A 1006 13.69 13.39 -36.61
C ASN A 1006 13.89 11.88 -36.49
N VAL A 1007 15.06 11.43 -36.01
CA VAL A 1007 15.32 10.01 -35.72
C VAL A 1007 14.38 9.48 -34.62
N ARG A 1008 14.17 10.22 -33.53
CA ARG A 1008 13.23 9.82 -32.46
C ARG A 1008 11.80 9.72 -32.97
N CYS A 1009 11.35 10.67 -33.79
CA CYS A 1009 10.02 10.64 -34.38
C CYS A 1009 9.81 9.42 -35.29
N LEU A 1010 10.80 9.08 -36.13
CA LEU A 1010 10.74 7.87 -36.96
C LEU A 1010 10.73 6.59 -36.13
N ILE A 1011 11.57 6.49 -35.09
CA ILE A 1011 11.59 5.33 -34.20
C ILE A 1011 10.25 5.19 -33.44
N ALA A 1012 9.69 6.28 -32.93
CA ALA A 1012 8.40 6.27 -32.25
C ALA A 1012 7.27 5.85 -33.20
N TYR A 1013 7.29 6.33 -34.44
CA TYR A 1013 6.36 5.92 -35.48
C TYR A 1013 6.45 4.42 -35.76
N HIS A 1014 7.65 3.90 -36.04
CA HIS A 1014 7.86 2.47 -36.30
C HIS A 1014 7.53 1.60 -35.08
N HIS A 1015 7.83 2.06 -33.87
CA HIS A 1015 7.46 1.35 -32.65
C HIS A 1015 5.94 1.25 -32.49
N ASN A 1016 5.21 2.35 -32.71
CA ASN A 1016 3.74 2.32 -32.66
C ASN A 1016 3.15 1.42 -33.77
N ARG A 1017 3.71 1.46 -34.97
CA ARG A 1017 3.34 0.55 -36.08
C ARG A 1017 3.53 -0.92 -35.70
N LEU A 1018 4.69 -1.29 -35.17
CA LEU A 1018 4.98 -2.65 -34.72
C LEU A 1018 4.05 -3.09 -33.57
N ARG A 1019 3.71 -2.17 -32.66
CA ARG A 1019 2.75 -2.44 -31.58
C ARG A 1019 1.37 -2.77 -32.14
N ILE A 1020 0.89 -1.99 -33.10
CA ILE A 1020 -0.39 -2.24 -33.78
C ILE A 1020 -0.36 -3.61 -34.49
N LEU A 1021 0.74 -3.96 -35.19
CA LEU A 1021 0.87 -5.27 -35.85
C LEU A 1021 0.87 -6.44 -34.87
N ARG A 1022 1.48 -6.27 -33.69
CA ARG A 1022 1.39 -7.27 -32.60
C ARG A 1022 -0.05 -7.41 -32.14
N THR A 1023 -0.73 -6.30 -31.83
CA THR A 1023 -2.13 -6.31 -31.41
C THR A 1023 -3.02 -7.00 -32.44
N MET A 1024 -2.83 -6.69 -33.73
CA MET A 1024 -3.56 -7.36 -34.83
C MET A 1024 -3.33 -8.88 -34.86
N ARG A 1025 -2.15 -9.39 -34.48
CA ARG A 1025 -1.91 -10.84 -34.39
C ARG A 1025 -2.75 -11.47 -33.29
N TRP A 1026 -2.97 -10.77 -32.18
CA TRP A 1026 -3.78 -11.25 -31.07
C TRP A 1026 -5.29 -11.07 -31.35
N GLU A 1027 -5.67 -10.06 -32.13
CA GLU A 1027 -7.07 -9.78 -32.48
C GLU A 1027 -7.58 -10.61 -33.67
N PHE A 1028 -6.82 -10.75 -34.76
CA PHE A 1028 -7.25 -11.42 -36.00
C PHE A 1028 -6.63 -12.81 -36.20
N GLY A 1029 -5.70 -13.22 -35.33
CA GLY A 1029 -4.98 -14.48 -35.47
C GLY A 1029 -3.86 -14.45 -36.51
N SER A 1030 -3.42 -15.62 -36.98
CA SER A 1030 -2.25 -15.76 -37.88
C SER A 1030 -2.51 -15.33 -39.33
N VAL A 1031 -3.77 -15.06 -39.69
CA VAL A 1031 -4.18 -14.68 -41.05
C VAL A 1031 -4.87 -13.32 -41.01
N LEU A 1032 -4.20 -12.30 -41.55
CA LEU A 1032 -4.80 -10.97 -41.68
C LEU A 1032 -5.80 -10.90 -42.85
N PRO A 1033 -6.94 -10.21 -42.68
CA PRO A 1033 -7.88 -9.86 -43.75
C PRO A 1033 -7.22 -9.17 -44.95
N ALA A 1034 -7.75 -9.40 -46.16
CA ALA A 1034 -7.16 -8.92 -47.41
C ALA A 1034 -7.15 -7.38 -47.50
N ASP A 1035 -8.17 -6.72 -46.96
CA ASP A 1035 -8.29 -5.26 -46.87
C ASP A 1035 -7.22 -4.62 -45.97
N ILE A 1036 -6.75 -5.35 -44.95
CA ILE A 1036 -5.67 -4.89 -44.06
C ILE A 1036 -4.30 -5.09 -44.72
N LYS A 1037 -4.09 -6.23 -45.39
CA LYS A 1037 -2.83 -6.53 -46.09
C LYS A 1037 -2.48 -5.52 -47.18
N VAL A 1038 -3.49 -4.96 -47.86
CA VAL A 1038 -3.29 -3.93 -48.91
C VAL A 1038 -2.69 -2.64 -48.33
N ASN A 1039 -2.88 -2.38 -47.04
CA ASN A 1039 -2.40 -1.17 -46.36
C ASN A 1039 -1.08 -1.38 -45.60
N MET A 1040 -0.42 -2.52 -45.80
CA MET A 1040 0.85 -2.88 -45.16
C MET A 1040 2.01 -2.85 -46.16
N SER A 1041 3.19 -2.48 -45.68
CA SER A 1041 4.44 -2.63 -46.46
C SER A 1041 4.87 -4.10 -46.55
N SER A 1042 5.73 -4.43 -47.52
CA SER A 1042 6.33 -5.77 -47.66
C SER A 1042 7.03 -6.22 -46.38
N GLU A 1043 7.75 -5.30 -45.73
CA GLU A 1043 8.53 -5.56 -44.53
C GLU A 1043 7.63 -5.81 -43.31
N GLU A 1044 6.49 -5.11 -43.21
CA GLU A 1044 5.52 -5.33 -42.13
C GLU A 1044 4.78 -6.66 -42.30
N VAL A 1045 4.47 -7.05 -43.54
CA VAL A 1045 3.88 -8.37 -43.84
C VAL A 1045 4.86 -9.47 -43.47
N GLU A 1046 6.12 -9.33 -43.86
CA GLU A 1046 7.19 -10.27 -43.50
C GLU A 1046 7.39 -10.36 -41.98
N TRP A 1047 7.46 -9.21 -41.31
CA TRP A 1047 7.58 -9.12 -39.86
C TRP A 1047 6.41 -9.81 -39.15
N PHE A 1048 5.18 -9.56 -39.58
CA PHE A 1048 3.98 -10.19 -39.03
C PHE A 1048 4.00 -11.71 -39.22
N CYS A 1049 4.42 -12.18 -40.40
CA CYS A 1049 4.59 -13.61 -40.67
C CYS A 1049 5.67 -14.24 -39.78
N GLN A 1050 6.78 -13.54 -39.54
CA GLN A 1050 7.85 -14.03 -38.67
C GLN A 1050 7.43 -14.05 -37.20
N TYR A 1051 6.78 -12.99 -36.72
CA TYR A 1051 6.21 -12.92 -35.37
C TYR A 1051 5.19 -14.06 -35.16
N SER A 1052 4.30 -14.30 -36.13
CA SER A 1052 3.32 -15.39 -36.08
C SER A 1052 3.97 -16.77 -36.00
N ARG A 1053 5.05 -17.00 -36.75
CA ARG A 1053 5.82 -18.26 -36.70
C ARG A 1053 6.51 -18.46 -35.35
N ASN A 1054 7.10 -17.40 -34.80
CA ASN A 1054 7.77 -17.45 -33.49
C ASN A 1054 6.77 -17.74 -32.36
N LEU A 1055 5.61 -17.08 -32.39
CA LEU A 1055 4.55 -17.33 -31.41
C LEU A 1055 4.02 -18.78 -31.50
N ALA A 1056 3.80 -19.28 -32.71
CA ALA A 1056 3.38 -20.68 -32.91
C ALA A 1056 4.44 -21.69 -32.42
N LYS A 1057 5.73 -21.39 -32.60
CA LYS A 1057 6.82 -22.22 -32.08
C LYS A 1057 6.83 -22.23 -30.55
N TYR A 1058 6.62 -21.09 -29.92
CA TYR A 1058 6.55 -20.96 -28.47
C TYR A 1058 5.35 -21.71 -27.88
N MET A 1059 4.15 -21.53 -28.45
CA MET A 1059 2.93 -22.24 -28.04
C MET A 1059 3.09 -23.76 -28.06
N ARG A 1060 3.82 -24.30 -29.05
CA ARG A 1060 4.12 -25.74 -29.15
C ARG A 1060 5.18 -26.23 -28.16
N SER A 1061 6.00 -25.33 -27.60
CA SER A 1061 7.06 -25.71 -26.67
C SER A 1061 6.58 -25.90 -25.22
N ILE A 1062 5.30 -25.62 -24.94
CA ILE A 1062 4.75 -25.65 -23.58
C ILE A 1062 3.76 -26.83 -23.46
N GLY A 1063 4.12 -27.85 -22.67
CA GLY A 1063 3.31 -29.05 -22.43
C GLY A 1063 3.42 -30.12 -23.53
N GLU A 1064 2.90 -31.33 -23.27
CA GLU A 1064 2.94 -32.45 -24.24
C GLU A 1064 2.05 -32.21 -25.46
N ASP A 1065 0.93 -31.51 -25.30
CA ASP A 1065 -0.03 -31.19 -26.38
C ASP A 1065 0.10 -29.75 -26.95
N GLY A 1066 1.02 -28.94 -26.38
CA GLY A 1066 1.13 -27.51 -26.68
C GLY A 1066 0.04 -26.66 -26.01
N LEU A 1067 0.33 -25.36 -25.77
CA LEU A 1067 -0.60 -24.41 -25.17
C LEU A 1067 -0.94 -23.28 -26.14
N ASN A 1068 -2.21 -23.17 -26.53
CA ASN A 1068 -2.69 -22.09 -27.39
C ASN A 1068 -3.01 -20.81 -26.58
N LEU A 1069 -1.99 -19.98 -26.39
CA LEU A 1069 -2.09 -18.64 -25.78
C LEU A 1069 -2.98 -17.64 -26.53
N GLY A 1070 -3.45 -17.95 -27.74
CA GLY A 1070 -4.32 -17.09 -28.54
C GLY A 1070 -5.81 -17.18 -28.20
N LEU A 1071 -6.15 -17.98 -27.18
CA LEU A 1071 -7.48 -18.11 -26.59
C LEU A 1071 -7.69 -17.04 -25.49
N ASP A 1072 -8.91 -16.92 -24.96
CA ASP A 1072 -9.25 -15.91 -23.96
C ASP A 1072 -8.41 -16.09 -22.67
N LEU A 1073 -7.68 -15.03 -22.27
CA LEU A 1073 -6.80 -15.02 -21.10
C LEU A 1073 -7.58 -14.92 -19.77
N ARG A 1074 -8.91 -14.77 -19.84
CA ARG A 1074 -9.81 -14.74 -18.68
C ARG A 1074 -10.54 -16.07 -18.56
N PRO A 1075 -10.61 -16.69 -17.37
CA PRO A 1075 -11.38 -17.91 -17.17
C PRO A 1075 -12.85 -17.68 -17.61
N PRO A 1076 -13.41 -18.51 -18.49
CA PRO A 1076 -14.74 -18.27 -19.01
C PRO A 1076 -15.79 -18.46 -17.91
N LYS A 1077 -16.65 -17.45 -17.69
CA LYS A 1077 -17.77 -17.51 -16.74
C LYS A 1077 -18.81 -18.60 -17.10
N SER A 1078 -18.82 -19.05 -18.37
CA SER A 1078 -19.64 -20.15 -18.86
C SER A 1078 -18.85 -21.03 -19.85
N LEU A 1079 -18.97 -22.35 -19.69
CA LEU A 1079 -18.27 -23.34 -20.52
C LEU A 1079 -18.90 -23.49 -21.94
N TYR A 1080 -20.13 -23.01 -22.12
CA TYR A 1080 -20.88 -23.04 -23.36
C TYR A 1080 -21.46 -21.65 -23.65
N ILE A 1081 -21.60 -21.33 -24.92
CA ILE A 1081 -22.13 -20.05 -25.39
C ILE A 1081 -23.07 -20.23 -26.59
N GLU A 1082 -24.03 -19.33 -26.74
CA GLU A 1082 -24.92 -19.30 -27.92
C GLU A 1082 -24.29 -18.47 -29.03
N VAL A 1083 -24.11 -19.07 -30.20
CA VAL A 1083 -23.48 -18.43 -31.34
C VAL A 1083 -24.39 -18.45 -32.57
N ARG A 1084 -24.42 -17.34 -33.31
CA ARG A 1084 -25.05 -17.26 -34.64
C ARG A 1084 -24.00 -17.34 -35.73
N CYS A 1085 -24.20 -18.21 -36.70
CA CYS A 1085 -23.36 -18.31 -37.90
C CYS A 1085 -23.67 -17.16 -38.86
N LEU A 1086 -22.67 -16.36 -39.22
CA LEU A 1086 -22.82 -15.20 -40.09
C LEU A 1086 -22.63 -15.54 -41.58
N VAL A 1087 -22.05 -16.71 -41.88
CA VAL A 1087 -21.76 -17.21 -43.24
C VAL A 1087 -22.19 -18.67 -43.39
N ASP A 1088 -22.40 -19.14 -44.63
CA ASP A 1088 -22.60 -20.57 -44.90
C ASP A 1088 -21.26 -21.29 -44.80
N TYR A 1089 -21.03 -22.00 -43.69
CA TYR A 1089 -19.75 -22.65 -43.37
C TYR A 1089 -19.75 -24.15 -43.67
N GLY A 1090 -20.92 -24.78 -43.76
CA GLY A 1090 -21.05 -26.19 -44.14
C GLY A 1090 -20.97 -27.14 -42.94
N LYS A 1091 -20.43 -28.36 -43.14
CA LYS A 1091 -20.32 -29.36 -42.07
C LYS A 1091 -19.13 -29.04 -41.16
N PHE A 1092 -19.37 -28.92 -39.87
CA PHE A 1092 -18.38 -28.66 -38.84
C PHE A 1092 -18.43 -29.78 -37.79
N GLU A 1093 -17.31 -30.41 -37.51
CA GLU A 1093 -17.21 -31.53 -36.58
C GLU A 1093 -16.59 -31.05 -35.26
N LEU A 1094 -17.27 -31.34 -34.15
CA LEU A 1094 -16.79 -31.04 -32.81
C LEU A 1094 -15.75 -32.07 -32.35
N SER A 1095 -14.96 -31.73 -31.34
CA SER A 1095 -13.97 -32.63 -30.73
C SER A 1095 -14.56 -33.94 -30.17
N ASP A 1096 -15.86 -34.00 -29.89
CA ASP A 1096 -16.57 -35.20 -29.48
C ASP A 1096 -17.08 -36.08 -30.66
N GLY A 1097 -16.78 -35.69 -31.90
CA GLY A 1097 -17.18 -36.38 -33.13
C GLY A 1097 -18.58 -35.99 -33.64
N THR A 1098 -19.25 -35.02 -33.02
CA THR A 1098 -20.58 -34.56 -33.47
C THR A 1098 -20.46 -33.64 -34.68
N VAL A 1099 -21.14 -33.97 -35.78
CA VAL A 1099 -21.14 -33.17 -37.01
C VAL A 1099 -22.36 -32.25 -37.07
N LEU A 1100 -22.10 -30.94 -37.10
CA LEU A 1100 -23.08 -29.86 -37.19
C LEU A 1100 -23.10 -29.27 -38.60
N LEU A 1101 -24.28 -28.84 -39.07
CA LEU A 1101 -24.41 -28.12 -40.33
C LEU A 1101 -24.60 -26.63 -40.06
N LEU A 1102 -23.55 -25.85 -40.28
CA LEU A 1102 -23.49 -24.42 -40.04
C LEU A 1102 -23.93 -23.65 -41.30
N LYS A 1103 -25.17 -23.19 -41.28
CA LYS A 1103 -25.75 -22.31 -42.32
C LYS A 1103 -25.82 -20.87 -41.86
N LYS A 1104 -25.82 -19.91 -42.78
CA LYS A 1104 -25.99 -18.50 -42.46
C LYS A 1104 -27.26 -18.26 -41.63
N ASP A 1105 -27.13 -17.45 -40.60
CA ASP A 1105 -28.10 -17.11 -39.55
C ASP A 1105 -28.56 -18.26 -38.63
N SER A 1106 -28.01 -19.47 -38.79
CA SER A 1106 -28.27 -20.58 -37.87
C SER A 1106 -27.64 -20.32 -36.50
N ARG A 1107 -28.36 -20.69 -35.44
CA ARG A 1107 -27.91 -20.52 -34.05
C ARG A 1107 -27.59 -21.87 -33.44
N HIS A 1108 -26.48 -21.92 -32.73
CA HIS A 1108 -25.97 -23.14 -32.10
C HIS A 1108 -25.49 -22.82 -30.68
N TYR A 1109 -25.73 -23.74 -29.76
CA TYR A 1109 -25.23 -23.66 -28.39
C TYR A 1109 -24.09 -24.66 -28.24
N LEU A 1110 -22.87 -24.15 -28.18
CA LEU A 1110 -21.65 -24.94 -28.39
C LEU A 1110 -20.61 -24.65 -27.32
N PRO A 1111 -19.68 -25.60 -27.06
CA PRO A 1111 -18.58 -25.37 -26.13
C PRO A 1111 -17.81 -24.11 -26.54
N ARG A 1112 -17.46 -23.29 -25.56
CA ARG A 1112 -16.79 -22.01 -25.82
C ARG A 1112 -15.46 -22.20 -26.54
N THR A 1113 -14.71 -23.24 -26.14
CA THR A 1113 -13.43 -23.65 -26.74
C THR A 1113 -13.53 -23.96 -28.23
N GLU A 1114 -14.67 -24.48 -28.71
CA GLU A 1114 -14.91 -24.83 -30.11
C GLU A 1114 -15.41 -23.62 -30.93
N CYS A 1115 -15.95 -22.61 -30.26
CA CYS A 1115 -16.53 -21.42 -30.90
C CYS A 1115 -15.56 -20.26 -31.01
N GLU A 1116 -14.63 -20.11 -30.06
CA GLU A 1116 -13.76 -18.95 -29.94
C GLU A 1116 -13.00 -18.65 -31.23
N GLU A 1117 -12.41 -19.67 -31.87
CA GLU A 1117 -11.68 -19.47 -33.12
C GLU A 1117 -12.59 -19.02 -34.27
N LEU A 1118 -13.82 -19.53 -34.32
CA LEU A 1118 -14.81 -19.18 -35.34
C LEU A 1118 -15.46 -17.80 -35.08
N ILE A 1119 -15.54 -17.38 -33.82
CA ILE A 1119 -15.97 -16.03 -33.43
C ILE A 1119 -14.92 -15.01 -33.86
N THR A 1120 -13.64 -15.26 -33.56
CA THR A 1120 -12.53 -14.38 -33.94
C THR A 1120 -12.39 -14.24 -35.46
N LYS A 1121 -12.67 -15.31 -36.22
CA LYS A 1121 -12.70 -15.29 -37.69
C LYS A 1121 -13.95 -14.60 -38.28
N GLY A 1122 -14.89 -14.14 -37.44
CA GLY A 1122 -16.13 -13.50 -37.87
C GLY A 1122 -17.14 -14.45 -38.53
N ILE A 1123 -16.97 -15.76 -38.33
CA ILE A 1123 -17.90 -16.80 -38.82
C ILE A 1123 -19.05 -16.95 -37.83
N PHE A 1124 -18.76 -16.86 -36.53
CA PHE A 1124 -19.75 -16.83 -35.47
C PHE A 1124 -19.86 -15.45 -34.82
N GLN A 1125 -21.07 -15.12 -34.38
CA GLN A 1125 -21.36 -14.01 -33.49
C GLN A 1125 -21.86 -14.58 -32.17
N HIS A 1126 -21.16 -14.29 -31.06
CA HIS A 1126 -21.66 -14.59 -29.73
C HIS A 1126 -22.89 -13.73 -29.44
N ILE A 1127 -24.01 -14.38 -29.11
CA ILE A 1127 -25.23 -13.72 -28.67
C ILE A 1127 -25.14 -13.61 -27.14
N LEU A 1128 -24.95 -12.38 -26.65
CA LEU A 1128 -24.92 -12.06 -25.21
C LEU A 1128 -26.31 -12.09 -24.57
#